data_AF-A0A7L0GY48-F1
#
_entry.id   AF-A0A7L0GY48-F1
#
_cell.length_a   1.000
_cell.length_b   1.000
_cell.length_c   1.000
_cell.angle_alpha   90.00
_cell.angle_beta   90.00
_cell.angle_gamma   90.00
#
_symmetry.space_group_name_H-M   'P 1'
#
loop_
_entity.id
_entity.type
_entity.pdbx_description
1 polymer ?
#
loop_
_entity_poly.entity_id
_entity_poly.type
_entity_poly.pdbx_seq_one_letter_code
_entity_poly.pdbx_strand_id
1 'polypeptide(L)'
;ILLAPLAVGLLAISCCAAPLQSKPQTVVTFPGELVSTLSDLELAESYLLRFGYTTEREVRTGSKHVSLAKALRKMQKQLGLEETGELDAGTLEAMRAPRCGVPDVGSFLTFEGNLKWDHMDLTYRVMNYSPDLDPAVINDAFKRAFKVWSDVTPLTFTQIYSGEADIMILFGSQEHGDGYPFDGKDGLLAHAFPPGRGIQGDAHFDDDELWTLGTGLVVKTRHGNANGANCHFPFVFEGRSYSRCITEGRTDGLPWCATTASYDRDKKYGFCPSELLYTNGGNSNGSPCVFPFVFDGTSYDTCTKDGRSDGYRWCATTANFDQDKKYGFCPNRDTAVIGGNSQGDPCIFPFTFLGQSYSTCTSEGRQDGKLWCATTSNYDTDKKWGFCPDRGYSIFLVAAHEFGHSLGLDHSSVREALMYPMYSYVQDFQLDPDDVQGIQYLYGRGSGPEPTAPAPVPTEEPQPMPTEAGSTSTTEEEEETPEPTAEPIPVDPSRDACMEKNFDAITEINGELHFFKDGKYWTRSSFWKSGIEGAFSITDTWPGLPAVIDAAFQDVLTKRVFFFAGRQFWVFSGKSVLGPRGIEKLGIGKEAGRISGALQRGRGKVLLFSGESYWRLDVKVQRVDKGYPRATDDVFTGVPLDAHNVFLYQDKYHFCQGSFYWRMTPRYQVDRVGYVKYDILQCPQH
;
A
#
# COMPACT_ATOMS: atom_id res chain seq x y z
N ILE A 1 -48.30 64.18 -35.74
CA ILE A 1 -47.86 63.53 -36.99
C ILE A 1 -46.45 63.02 -36.74
N LEU A 2 -46.26 61.69 -36.84
CA LEU A 2 -45.07 60.91 -37.23
C LEU A 2 -43.75 61.73 -37.43
N LEU A 3 -42.53 61.34 -37.03
CA LEU A 3 -41.87 60.04 -36.93
C LEU A 3 -40.43 60.23 -36.37
N ALA A 4 -39.96 59.25 -35.57
CA ALA A 4 -38.60 58.64 -35.60
C ALA A 4 -37.38 59.30 -34.90
N PRO A 5 -36.28 58.53 -34.66
CA PRO A 5 -36.20 57.27 -33.91
C PRO A 5 -35.08 57.30 -32.83
N LEU A 6 -35.15 56.36 -31.88
CA LEU A 6 -34.11 56.09 -30.86
C LEU A 6 -33.01 55.16 -31.42
N ALA A 7 -31.73 55.51 -31.21
CA ALA A 7 -30.63 54.54 -31.13
C ALA A 7 -29.44 55.09 -30.29
N VAL A 8 -29.34 54.53 -29.08
CA VAL A 8 -28.17 54.10 -28.29
C VAL A 8 -26.88 54.93 -28.29
N GLY A 9 -26.48 55.35 -27.08
CA GLY A 9 -25.09 55.61 -26.69
C GLY A 9 -24.88 55.18 -25.23
N LEU A 10 -24.01 54.19 -25.00
CA LEU A 10 -23.56 53.72 -23.69
C LEU A 10 -22.81 54.82 -22.92
N LEU A 11 -23.09 54.95 -21.63
CA LEU A 11 -22.20 55.59 -20.66
C LEU A 11 -22.03 54.66 -19.46
N ALA A 12 -20.82 54.12 -19.33
CA ALA A 12 -20.39 53.29 -18.21
C ALA A 12 -20.22 54.16 -16.95
N ILE A 13 -20.87 53.75 -15.85
CA ILE A 13 -20.62 54.30 -14.52
C ILE A 13 -19.75 53.29 -13.77
N SER A 14 -18.53 53.71 -13.47
CA SER A 14 -17.58 53.02 -12.62
C SER A 14 -18.08 53.04 -11.16
N CYS A 15 -18.41 51.87 -10.61
CA CYS A 15 -18.58 51.68 -9.17
C CYS A 15 -17.27 51.16 -8.58
N CYS A 16 -16.59 52.01 -7.79
CA CYS A 16 -15.48 51.60 -6.94
C CYS A 16 -15.98 50.63 -5.86
N ALA A 17 -15.73 49.33 -6.05
CA ALA A 17 -15.72 48.38 -4.95
C ALA A 17 -14.36 48.49 -4.24
N ALA A 18 -14.36 48.95 -2.99
CA ALA A 18 -13.19 48.83 -2.13
C ALA A 18 -12.90 47.33 -1.89
N PRO A 19 -11.65 46.87 -1.98
CA PRO A 19 -11.32 45.49 -1.65
C PRO A 19 -11.59 45.26 -0.15
N LEU A 20 -12.34 44.20 0.15
CA LEU A 20 -12.40 43.64 1.51
C LEU A 20 -10.97 43.35 1.95
N GLN A 21 -10.43 44.16 2.85
CA GLN A 21 -9.18 43.85 3.52
C GLN A 21 -9.42 42.60 4.36
N SER A 22 -8.92 41.45 3.87
CA SER A 22 -8.77 40.25 4.68
C SER A 22 -7.93 40.62 5.91
N LYS A 23 -8.50 40.51 7.11
CA LYS A 23 -7.69 40.56 8.34
C LYS A 23 -6.56 39.53 8.20
N PRO A 24 -5.31 39.87 8.54
CA PRO A 24 -4.26 38.86 8.58
C PRO A 24 -4.70 37.77 9.56
N GLN A 25 -4.79 36.53 9.09
CA GLN A 25 -5.10 35.39 9.94
C GLN A 25 -3.96 35.24 10.97
N THR A 26 -4.29 35.39 12.24
CA THR A 26 -3.33 35.18 13.33
C THR A 26 -3.08 33.68 13.44
N VAL A 27 -1.87 33.23 13.15
CA VAL A 27 -1.47 31.83 13.28
C VAL A 27 -0.96 31.60 14.69
N VAL A 28 -1.48 30.60 15.38
CA VAL A 28 -1.14 30.25 16.76
C VAL A 28 -0.60 28.83 16.78
N THR A 29 0.46 28.62 17.55
CA THR A 29 1.01 27.28 17.81
C THR A 29 0.27 26.67 18.98
N PHE A 30 -0.45 25.57 18.75
CA PHE A 30 -1.21 24.92 19.81
C PHE A 30 -0.33 23.97 20.65
N PRO A 31 -0.53 23.87 21.97
CA PRO A 31 0.24 22.94 22.80
C PRO A 31 -0.09 21.49 22.49
N GLY A 32 0.93 20.64 22.45
CA GLY A 32 0.79 19.21 22.16
C GLY A 32 0.74 18.88 20.66
N GLU A 33 0.69 19.89 19.80
CA GLU A 33 0.98 19.65 18.39
C GLU A 33 2.46 19.36 18.19
N LEU A 34 2.74 18.21 17.56
CA LEU A 34 3.88 18.08 16.68
C LEU A 34 3.63 19.05 15.51
N VAL A 35 3.86 20.32 15.77
CA VAL A 35 3.90 21.33 14.72
C VAL A 35 4.99 20.83 13.80
N SER A 36 4.65 20.45 12.58
CA SER A 36 5.62 20.48 11.50
C SER A 36 5.96 21.96 11.29
N THR A 37 6.73 22.57 12.21
CA THR A 37 7.53 23.76 11.93
C THR A 37 8.61 23.43 10.93
N LEU A 38 8.71 22.15 10.56
CA LEU A 38 9.42 21.67 9.39
C LEU A 38 9.01 22.55 8.21
N SER A 39 9.99 23.27 7.69
CA SER A 39 9.91 23.80 6.34
C SER A 39 9.49 22.69 5.37
N ASP A 40 8.88 23.05 4.25
CA ASP A 40 8.55 22.11 3.17
C ASP A 40 9.74 21.19 2.84
N LEU A 41 10.95 21.73 2.91
CA LEU A 41 12.19 20.99 2.70
C LEU A 41 12.46 19.92 3.78
N GLU A 42 12.27 20.25 5.06
CA GLU A 42 12.46 19.29 6.15
C GLU A 42 11.38 18.21 6.17
N LEU A 43 10.14 18.55 5.79
CA LEU A 43 9.09 17.58 5.54
C LEU A 43 9.50 16.61 4.42
N ALA A 44 10.01 17.14 3.31
CA ALA A 44 10.47 16.31 2.20
C ALA A 44 11.65 15.41 2.60
N GLU A 45 12.63 15.93 3.31
CA GLU A 45 13.78 15.15 3.78
C GLU A 45 13.35 14.02 4.73
N SER A 46 12.46 14.30 5.70
CA SER A 46 11.97 13.29 6.64
C SER A 46 11.08 12.24 5.96
N TYR A 47 10.20 12.66 5.05
CA TYR A 47 9.33 11.79 4.27
C TYR A 47 10.14 10.83 3.40
N LEU A 48 11.08 11.36 2.61
CA LEU A 48 11.90 10.56 1.70
C LEU A 48 12.79 9.56 2.46
N LEU A 49 13.27 9.92 3.64
CA LEU A 49 14.02 9.01 4.50
C LEU A 49 13.13 7.90 5.07
N ARG A 50 11.97 8.28 5.62
CA ARG A 50 11.04 7.35 6.27
C ARG A 50 10.52 6.28 5.32
N PHE A 51 10.19 6.67 4.09
CA PHE A 51 9.64 5.76 3.08
C PHE A 51 10.71 5.14 2.14
N GLY A 52 12.00 5.33 2.45
CA GLY A 52 13.10 4.60 1.83
C GLY A 52 13.58 5.13 0.47
N TYR A 53 13.19 6.34 0.08
CA TYR A 53 13.64 6.97 -1.17
C TYR A 53 15.06 7.54 -1.11
N THR A 54 15.58 7.79 0.10
CA THR A 54 16.94 8.26 0.37
C THR A 54 17.50 7.64 1.66
N THR A 55 18.83 7.66 1.82
CA THR A 55 19.52 7.23 3.06
C THR A 55 20.08 8.42 3.84
N GLU A 56 20.28 8.27 5.15
CA GLU A 56 20.91 9.30 6.00
C GLU A 56 22.29 9.74 5.46
N ARG A 57 23.04 8.79 4.88
CA ARG A 57 24.36 9.05 4.32
C ARG A 57 24.28 9.95 3.09
N GLU A 58 23.28 9.76 2.23
CA GLU A 58 23.05 10.58 1.04
C GLU A 58 22.58 11.99 1.40
N VAL A 59 21.76 12.13 2.45
CA VAL A 59 21.35 13.44 3.00
C VAL A 59 22.54 14.22 3.57
N ARG A 60 23.52 13.54 4.20
CA ARG A 60 24.69 14.17 4.82
C ARG A 60 25.87 14.46 3.87
N THR A 61 26.00 13.75 2.74
CA THR A 61 27.22 13.81 1.89
C THR A 61 27.04 14.47 0.52
N GLY A 62 25.80 14.76 0.08
CA GLY A 62 25.54 15.45 -1.20
C GLY A 62 25.43 16.97 -1.07
N SER A 63 25.65 17.69 -2.18
CA SER A 63 25.10 19.06 -2.31
C SER A 63 23.58 18.92 -2.20
N LYS A 64 22.97 19.41 -1.09
CA LYS A 64 21.58 19.13 -0.68
C LYS A 64 20.54 19.10 -1.82
N HIS A 65 20.69 19.94 -2.84
CA HIS A 65 19.78 20.01 -3.98
C HIS A 65 19.83 18.80 -4.94
N VAL A 66 21.00 18.19 -5.17
CA VAL A 66 21.16 17.14 -6.21
C VAL A 66 20.70 15.77 -5.71
N SER A 67 20.90 15.47 -4.41
CA SER A 67 20.42 14.23 -3.79
C SER A 67 18.90 14.22 -3.64
N LEU A 68 18.32 15.36 -3.25
CA LEU A 68 16.87 15.48 -3.04
C LEU A 68 16.09 15.31 -4.35
N ALA A 69 16.52 15.94 -5.45
CA ALA A 69 15.82 15.85 -6.72
C ALA A 69 15.71 14.40 -7.26
N LYS A 70 16.76 13.59 -7.05
CA LYS A 70 16.74 12.16 -7.42
C LYS A 70 15.74 11.37 -6.58
N ALA A 71 15.72 11.60 -5.26
CA ALA A 71 14.79 10.94 -4.36
C ALA A 71 13.33 11.36 -4.63
N LEU A 72 13.11 12.65 -4.90
CA LEU A 72 11.80 13.19 -5.29
C LEU A 72 11.28 12.54 -6.57
N ARG A 73 12.10 12.39 -7.62
CA ARG A 73 11.65 11.69 -8.85
C ARG A 73 11.25 10.24 -8.59
N LYS A 74 11.99 9.52 -7.75
CA LYS A 74 11.62 8.14 -7.37
C LYS A 74 10.27 8.10 -6.66
N MET A 75 10.05 9.01 -5.72
CA MET A 75 8.78 9.11 -5.00
C MET A 75 7.64 9.52 -5.93
N GLN A 76 7.82 10.55 -6.74
CA GLN A 76 6.84 11.01 -7.71
C GLN A 76 6.44 9.88 -8.67
N LYS A 77 7.42 9.14 -9.18
CA LYS A 77 7.18 7.95 -10.01
C LYS A 77 6.38 6.88 -9.28
N GLN A 78 6.74 6.57 -8.02
CA GLN A 78 6.05 5.56 -7.22
C GLN A 78 4.58 5.94 -6.95
N LEU A 79 4.32 7.23 -6.73
CA LEU A 79 2.98 7.78 -6.49
C LEU A 79 2.22 8.17 -7.78
N GLY A 80 2.78 7.87 -8.97
CA GLY A 80 2.16 8.23 -10.25
C GLY A 80 2.01 9.74 -10.48
N LEU A 81 2.85 10.56 -9.85
CA LEU A 81 2.94 12.01 -10.04
C LEU A 81 3.88 12.35 -11.22
N GLU A 82 3.83 13.60 -11.68
CA GLU A 82 4.78 14.10 -12.68
C GLU A 82 6.22 14.10 -12.09
N GLU A 83 7.17 13.46 -12.77
CA GLU A 83 8.55 13.26 -12.30
C GLU A 83 9.43 14.53 -12.42
N THR A 84 8.98 15.64 -11.83
CA THR A 84 9.67 16.94 -11.89
C THR A 84 11.01 16.90 -11.16
N GLY A 85 11.10 16.14 -10.06
CA GLY A 85 12.21 16.19 -9.11
C GLY A 85 12.22 17.46 -8.27
N GLU A 86 11.14 18.22 -8.29
CA GLU A 86 10.97 19.47 -7.55
C GLU A 86 9.90 19.31 -6.48
N LEU A 87 9.98 20.15 -5.45
CA LEU A 87 9.00 20.18 -4.37
C LEU A 87 7.83 21.09 -4.77
N ASP A 88 7.13 20.71 -5.83
CA ASP A 88 5.97 21.42 -6.35
C ASP A 88 4.71 21.21 -5.48
N ALA A 89 3.66 21.96 -5.78
CA ALA A 89 2.42 21.93 -5.00
C ALA A 89 1.77 20.54 -4.94
N GLY A 90 1.80 19.79 -6.04
CA GLY A 90 1.24 18.43 -6.10
C GLY A 90 2.06 17.44 -5.28
N THR A 91 3.39 17.57 -5.31
CA THR A 91 4.30 16.76 -4.48
C THR A 91 4.08 17.03 -3.00
N LEU A 92 3.93 18.30 -2.60
CA LEU A 92 3.65 18.66 -1.20
C LEU A 92 2.27 18.22 -0.75
N GLU A 93 1.26 18.31 -1.62
CA GLU A 93 -0.07 17.80 -1.34
C GLU A 93 -0.04 16.29 -1.10
N ALA A 94 0.67 15.54 -1.95
CA ALA A 94 0.86 14.10 -1.79
C ALA A 94 1.62 13.74 -0.51
N MET A 95 2.68 14.49 -0.15
CA MET A 95 3.43 14.24 1.09
C MET A 95 2.61 14.52 2.37
N ARG A 96 1.64 15.43 2.30
CA ARG A 96 0.75 15.79 3.42
C ARG A 96 -0.51 14.94 3.48
N ALA A 97 -0.80 14.19 2.43
CA ALA A 97 -2.00 13.37 2.36
C ALA A 97 -1.85 12.13 3.27
N PRO A 98 -2.95 11.69 3.91
CA PRO A 98 -2.92 10.54 4.81
C PRO A 98 -2.54 9.25 4.07
N ARG A 99 -1.73 8.40 4.70
CA ARG A 99 -1.16 7.21 4.08
C ARG A 99 -0.80 6.10 5.07
N CYS A 100 -0.46 4.93 4.55
CA CYS A 100 0.16 3.85 5.30
C CYS A 100 1.59 4.22 5.76
N GLY A 101 1.97 3.76 6.95
CA GLY A 101 3.28 3.95 7.57
C GLY A 101 4.38 3.00 7.09
N VAL A 102 4.04 1.98 6.29
CA VAL A 102 5.02 1.05 5.70
C VAL A 102 5.89 1.77 4.65
N PRO A 103 7.22 1.52 4.58
CA PRO A 103 8.08 2.10 3.56
C PRO A 103 7.72 1.67 2.13
N ASP A 104 7.77 2.61 1.17
CA ASP A 104 7.51 2.32 -0.26
C ASP A 104 8.69 1.61 -0.94
N VAL A 105 9.91 1.98 -0.53
CA VAL A 105 11.15 1.52 -1.14
C VAL A 105 12.03 0.90 -0.06
N GLY A 106 12.70 -0.19 -0.42
CA GLY A 106 13.64 -0.86 0.46
C GLY A 106 13.05 -2.06 1.20
N SER A 107 11.76 -2.36 1.07
CA SER A 107 11.10 -3.54 1.66
C SER A 107 11.43 -3.77 3.15
N PHE A 108 10.92 -4.87 3.68
CA PHE A 108 11.22 -5.42 5.00
C PHE A 108 12.67 -5.93 5.09
N LEU A 109 13.65 -5.08 4.77
CA LEU A 109 15.11 -5.31 4.85
C LEU A 109 15.58 -5.76 6.24
N THR A 110 14.81 -5.45 7.28
CA THR A 110 15.03 -5.83 8.67
C THR A 110 14.60 -7.27 9.00
N PHE A 111 13.73 -7.87 8.18
CA PHE A 111 13.14 -9.18 8.46
C PHE A 111 13.72 -10.26 7.52
N GLU A 112 14.25 -11.34 8.10
CA GLU A 112 14.88 -12.47 7.37
C GLU A 112 13.82 -13.54 7.03
N GLY A 113 13.68 -13.94 5.76
CA GLY A 113 12.85 -15.08 5.36
C GLY A 113 12.05 -14.89 4.08
N ASN A 114 11.21 -15.87 3.74
CA ASN A 114 10.12 -15.71 2.77
C ASN A 114 8.99 -14.97 3.50
N LEU A 115 8.63 -13.78 3.04
CA LEU A 115 7.58 -12.94 3.66
C LEU A 115 6.19 -13.46 3.28
N LYS A 116 5.92 -14.73 3.59
CA LYS A 116 4.68 -15.45 3.32
C LYS A 116 4.48 -16.47 4.43
N TRP A 117 3.26 -16.54 4.96
CA TRP A 117 2.85 -17.60 5.89
C TRP A 117 3.05 -18.99 5.28
N ASP A 118 3.56 -19.92 6.10
CA ASP A 118 3.81 -21.32 5.73
C ASP A 118 2.58 -22.22 5.87
N HIS A 119 1.48 -21.66 6.37
CA HIS A 119 0.18 -22.28 6.54
C HIS A 119 -0.94 -21.37 6.05
N MET A 120 -2.15 -21.93 5.86
CA MET A 120 -3.30 -21.22 5.27
C MET A 120 -4.37 -20.84 6.28
N ASP A 121 -4.41 -21.51 7.43
CA ASP A 121 -5.39 -21.28 8.49
C ASP A 121 -4.82 -20.31 9.52
N LEU A 122 -4.87 -19.02 9.20
CA LEU A 122 -4.27 -17.97 10.01
C LEU A 122 -5.16 -17.59 11.19
N THR A 123 -4.55 -17.27 12.31
CA THR A 123 -5.22 -16.75 13.49
C THR A 123 -4.94 -15.27 13.66
N TYR A 124 -5.93 -14.52 14.15
CA TYR A 124 -5.71 -13.12 14.52
C TYR A 124 -6.30 -12.82 15.90
N ARG A 125 -5.74 -11.82 16.57
CA ARG A 125 -6.20 -11.38 17.88
C ARG A 125 -6.17 -9.87 18.00
N VAL A 126 -7.29 -9.31 18.43
CA VAL A 126 -7.39 -7.88 18.75
C VAL A 126 -6.98 -7.68 20.21
N MET A 127 -5.91 -6.91 20.42
CA MET A 127 -5.27 -6.71 21.73
C MET A 127 -5.96 -5.63 22.55
N ASN A 128 -6.31 -4.52 21.90
CA ASN A 128 -7.12 -3.43 22.42
C ASN A 128 -8.00 -2.87 21.30
N TYR A 129 -8.86 -1.90 21.63
CA TYR A 129 -9.78 -1.29 20.68
C TYR A 129 -9.67 0.23 20.81
N SER A 130 -9.78 0.91 19.68
CA SER A 130 -9.97 2.36 19.68
C SER A 130 -11.27 2.73 20.39
N PRO A 131 -11.27 3.78 21.24
CA PRO A 131 -12.48 4.24 21.93
C PRO A 131 -13.52 4.89 21.01
N ASP A 132 -13.18 5.17 19.75
CA ASP A 132 -14.03 5.87 18.78
C ASP A 132 -15.17 5.02 18.22
N LEU A 133 -14.99 3.70 18.21
CA LEU A 133 -15.97 2.75 17.68
C LEU A 133 -16.32 1.69 18.72
N ASP A 134 -17.57 1.22 18.72
CA ASP A 134 -17.95 0.08 19.54
C ASP A 134 -17.15 -1.16 19.10
N PRO A 135 -16.60 -1.97 20.03
CA PRO A 135 -15.78 -3.13 19.68
C PRO A 135 -16.45 -4.10 18.72
N ALA A 136 -17.77 -4.22 18.72
CA ALA A 136 -18.48 -5.07 17.77
C ALA A 136 -18.39 -4.54 16.33
N VAL A 137 -18.35 -3.22 16.14
CA VAL A 137 -18.16 -2.58 14.82
C VAL A 137 -16.75 -2.80 14.32
N ILE A 138 -15.74 -2.64 15.18
CA ILE A 138 -14.33 -2.91 14.84
C ILE A 138 -14.14 -4.38 14.45
N ASN A 139 -14.65 -5.31 15.27
CA ASN A 139 -14.55 -6.74 14.98
C ASN A 139 -15.21 -7.13 13.66
N ASP A 140 -16.37 -6.56 13.36
CA ASP A 140 -17.09 -6.77 12.11
C ASP A 140 -16.31 -6.18 10.91
N ALA A 141 -15.72 -4.99 11.07
CA ALA A 141 -14.86 -4.38 10.05
C ALA A 141 -13.61 -5.23 9.77
N PHE A 142 -12.91 -5.71 10.81
CA PHE A 142 -11.74 -6.59 10.64
C PHE A 142 -12.12 -7.93 10.00
N LYS A 143 -13.26 -8.53 10.36
CA LYS A 143 -13.76 -9.74 9.70
C LYS A 143 -13.98 -9.52 8.22
N ARG A 144 -14.60 -8.40 7.84
CA ARG A 144 -14.76 -8.04 6.42
C ARG A 144 -13.42 -7.79 5.75
N ALA A 145 -12.49 -7.11 6.41
CA ALA A 145 -11.15 -6.83 5.87
C ALA A 145 -10.37 -8.12 5.58
N PHE A 146 -10.38 -9.10 6.49
CA PHE A 146 -9.83 -10.43 6.21
C PHE A 146 -10.58 -11.16 5.09
N LYS A 147 -11.91 -10.98 5.03
CA LYS A 147 -12.74 -11.58 3.99
C LYS A 147 -12.32 -11.14 2.58
N VAL A 148 -11.89 -9.88 2.41
CA VAL A 148 -11.36 -9.36 1.14
C VAL A 148 -10.28 -10.29 0.57
N TRP A 149 -9.36 -10.75 1.43
CA TRP A 149 -8.26 -11.63 1.04
C TRP A 149 -8.67 -13.10 0.92
N SER A 150 -9.50 -13.61 1.84
CA SER A 150 -9.97 -15.01 1.78
C SER A 150 -10.90 -15.28 0.59
N ASP A 151 -11.60 -14.27 0.07
CA ASP A 151 -12.50 -14.45 -1.08
C ASP A 151 -11.75 -14.82 -2.37
N VAL A 152 -10.48 -14.43 -2.48
CA VAL A 152 -9.66 -14.64 -3.68
C VAL A 152 -8.50 -15.61 -3.47
N THR A 153 -8.34 -16.17 -2.27
CA THR A 153 -7.27 -17.11 -1.90
C THR A 153 -7.80 -18.32 -1.10
N PRO A 154 -6.99 -19.37 -0.89
CA PRO A 154 -7.33 -20.46 0.04
C PRO A 154 -7.19 -20.11 1.53
N LEU A 155 -6.81 -18.88 1.88
CA LEU A 155 -6.57 -18.48 3.27
C LEU A 155 -7.87 -18.49 4.08
N THR A 156 -7.77 -18.94 5.33
CA THR A 156 -8.84 -18.81 6.32
C THR A 156 -8.34 -18.01 7.52
N PHE A 157 -9.25 -17.28 8.17
CA PHE A 157 -8.91 -16.39 9.28
C PHE A 157 -9.78 -16.70 10.48
N THR A 158 -9.16 -17.03 11.61
CA THR A 158 -9.86 -17.36 12.86
C THR A 158 -9.47 -16.40 13.97
N GLN A 159 -10.45 -15.69 14.53
CA GLN A 159 -10.21 -14.85 15.69
C GLN A 159 -10.00 -15.71 16.95
N ILE A 160 -8.88 -15.49 17.65
CA ILE A 160 -8.63 -16.05 18.98
C ILE A 160 -8.68 -14.95 20.05
N TYR A 161 -9.00 -15.32 21.28
CA TYR A 161 -9.23 -14.38 22.39
C TYR A 161 -8.18 -14.49 23.51
N SER A 162 -7.29 -15.49 23.41
CA SER A 162 -6.19 -15.72 24.35
C SER A 162 -5.01 -16.36 23.63
N GLY A 163 -3.81 -16.21 24.18
CA GLY A 163 -2.58 -16.67 23.54
C GLY A 163 -2.06 -15.72 22.47
N GLU A 164 -1.00 -16.15 21.80
CA GLU A 164 -0.37 -15.47 20.67
C GLU A 164 -1.03 -15.96 19.38
N ALA A 165 -1.42 -15.02 18.50
CA ALA A 165 -1.98 -15.29 17.19
C ALA A 165 -0.93 -15.04 16.11
N ASP A 166 -1.20 -15.42 14.87
CA ASP A 166 -0.32 -15.11 13.73
C ASP A 166 -0.32 -13.60 13.41
N ILE A 167 -1.46 -12.93 13.63
CA ILE A 167 -1.63 -11.49 13.43
C ILE A 167 -2.17 -10.86 14.71
N MET A 168 -1.34 -10.11 15.43
CA MET A 168 -1.79 -9.32 16.58
C MET A 168 -2.18 -7.92 16.10
N ILE A 169 -3.37 -7.47 16.48
CA ILE A 169 -3.91 -6.18 16.09
C ILE A 169 -3.94 -5.26 17.30
N LEU A 170 -3.29 -4.10 17.18
CA LEU A 170 -3.13 -3.12 18.25
C LEU A 170 -3.51 -1.71 17.77
N PHE A 171 -4.14 -0.93 18.63
CA PHE A 171 -4.25 0.51 18.49
C PHE A 171 -3.22 1.18 19.41
N GLY A 172 -2.43 2.11 18.90
CA GLY A 172 -1.41 2.80 19.68
C GLY A 172 -1.21 4.22 19.17
N SER A 173 -0.76 5.12 20.05
CA SER A 173 -0.44 6.50 19.70
C SER A 173 1.07 6.71 19.74
N GLN A 174 1.61 7.48 18.79
CA GLN A 174 3.05 7.82 18.73
C GLN A 174 3.95 6.59 18.92
N GLU A 175 4.90 6.61 19.86
CA GLU A 175 5.71 5.42 20.19
C GLU A 175 4.89 4.41 20.99
N HIS A 176 4.65 3.25 20.38
CA HIS A 176 3.77 2.21 20.88
C HIS A 176 4.46 0.85 21.08
N GLY A 177 5.80 0.82 21.10
CA GLY A 177 6.58 -0.31 21.61
C GLY A 177 7.35 -1.11 20.55
N ASP A 178 7.28 -0.71 19.28
CA ASP A 178 7.94 -1.37 18.15
C ASP A 178 9.06 -0.54 17.51
N GLY A 179 9.27 0.71 17.96
CA GLY A 179 10.29 1.63 17.44
C GLY A 179 9.90 2.35 16.15
N TYR A 180 8.65 2.23 15.69
CA TYR A 180 8.10 2.93 14.53
C TYR A 180 6.96 3.88 14.97
N PRO A 181 7.28 5.05 15.55
CA PRO A 181 6.26 5.90 16.16
C PRO A 181 5.32 6.53 15.13
N PHE A 182 4.03 6.58 15.43
CA PHE A 182 3.05 7.37 14.68
C PHE A 182 3.26 8.89 14.86
N ASP A 183 2.62 9.69 14.00
CA ASP A 183 2.75 11.15 13.96
C ASP A 183 1.53 11.91 14.52
N GLY A 184 0.48 11.20 14.95
CA GLY A 184 -0.70 11.77 15.59
C GLY A 184 -1.86 11.87 14.61
N LYS A 185 -2.68 12.93 14.73
CA LYS A 185 -3.86 13.08 13.86
C LYS A 185 -3.48 13.37 12.40
N ASP A 186 -4.01 12.57 11.48
CA ASP A 186 -3.69 12.52 10.04
C ASP A 186 -2.26 12.03 9.79
N GLY A 187 -1.78 12.07 8.55
CA GLY A 187 -0.44 11.56 8.24
C GLY A 187 -0.44 10.03 8.19
N LEU A 188 0.11 9.36 9.22
CA LEU A 188 0.25 7.90 9.25
C LEU A 188 -0.94 7.24 9.92
N LEU A 189 -1.73 6.52 9.15
CA LEU A 189 -2.96 5.91 9.66
C LEU A 189 -2.70 4.62 10.43
N ALA A 190 -1.78 3.81 9.93
CA ALA A 190 -1.49 2.47 10.42
C ALA A 190 -0.18 1.96 9.81
N HIS A 191 0.35 0.87 10.34
CA HIS A 191 1.35 0.05 9.67
C HIS A 191 1.18 -1.42 10.04
N ALA A 192 1.75 -2.30 9.23
CA ALA A 192 1.83 -3.72 9.53
C ALA A 192 3.20 -4.31 9.17
N PHE A 193 3.52 -5.38 9.86
CA PHE A 193 4.74 -6.15 9.66
C PHE A 193 4.47 -7.35 8.75
N PRO A 194 5.47 -7.81 7.99
CA PRO A 194 5.28 -8.92 7.05
C PRO A 194 5.15 -10.24 7.81
N PRO A 195 4.69 -11.33 7.17
CA PRO A 195 4.55 -12.64 7.79
C PRO A 195 5.82 -13.16 8.48
N GLY A 196 5.68 -13.74 9.68
CA GLY A 196 6.81 -14.35 10.38
C GLY A 196 6.56 -14.64 11.86
N ARG A 197 7.62 -14.67 12.67
CA ARG A 197 7.53 -14.92 14.12
C ARG A 197 7.61 -13.64 14.93
N GLY A 198 6.95 -13.63 16.09
CA GLY A 198 6.94 -12.50 17.01
C GLY A 198 6.10 -11.38 16.42
N ILE A 199 6.67 -10.17 16.34
CA ILE A 199 5.95 -8.98 15.82
C ILE A 199 5.63 -9.05 14.31
N GLN A 200 6.22 -10.01 13.60
CA GLN A 200 5.97 -10.21 12.17
C GLN A 200 4.55 -10.74 11.95
N GLY A 201 3.76 -10.02 11.16
CA GLY A 201 2.34 -10.26 10.96
C GLY A 201 1.46 -9.21 11.65
N ASP A 202 1.97 -8.56 12.69
CA ASP A 202 1.20 -7.63 13.51
C ASP A 202 0.78 -6.38 12.72
N ALA A 203 -0.41 -5.88 13.01
CA ALA A 203 -0.98 -4.69 12.40
C ALA A 203 -1.33 -3.66 13.49
N HIS A 204 -0.73 -2.48 13.40
CA HIS A 204 -0.89 -1.40 14.36
C HIS A 204 -1.62 -0.23 13.70
N PHE A 205 -2.60 0.32 14.40
CA PHE A 205 -3.45 1.42 13.95
C PHE A 205 -3.21 2.64 14.84
N ASP A 206 -3.07 3.84 14.27
CA ASP A 206 -2.86 5.05 15.04
C ASP A 206 -4.15 5.40 15.83
N ASP A 207 -4.08 5.36 17.16
CA ASP A 207 -5.22 5.69 18.03
C ASP A 207 -5.44 7.20 18.19
N ASP A 208 -4.55 8.03 17.63
CA ASP A 208 -4.75 9.48 17.50
C ASP A 208 -5.64 9.85 16.30
N GLU A 209 -6.03 8.87 15.50
CA GLU A 209 -6.97 9.03 14.39
C GLU A 209 -8.43 8.88 14.78
N LEU A 210 -9.31 9.55 14.02
CA LEU A 210 -10.76 9.32 14.13
C LEU A 210 -11.14 8.10 13.30
N TRP A 211 -11.31 6.95 13.95
CA TRP A 211 -11.74 5.73 13.26
C TRP A 211 -13.25 5.73 12.98
N THR A 212 -13.62 5.54 11.72
CA THR A 212 -15.00 5.52 11.24
C THR A 212 -15.22 4.36 10.25
N LEU A 213 -16.37 4.34 9.59
CA LEU A 213 -16.60 3.51 8.38
C LEU A 213 -16.37 4.31 7.08
N GLY A 214 -15.72 5.48 7.19
CA GLY A 214 -15.31 6.38 6.10
C GLY A 214 -16.30 7.51 5.77
N THR A 215 -17.51 7.49 6.34
CA THR A 215 -18.55 8.51 6.11
C THR A 215 -18.78 9.42 7.32
N GLY A 216 -17.83 9.52 8.25
CA GLY A 216 -17.96 10.26 9.51
C GLY A 216 -18.42 9.40 10.69
N LEU A 217 -18.83 10.08 11.77
CA LEU A 217 -19.13 9.48 13.07
C LEU A 217 -20.08 8.27 12.99
N VAL A 218 -19.64 7.16 13.59
CA VAL A 218 -20.43 5.93 13.69
C VAL A 218 -20.73 5.66 15.16
N VAL A 219 -21.97 5.92 15.55
CA VAL A 219 -22.40 5.77 16.93
C VAL A 219 -23.37 4.60 17.03
N LYS A 220 -22.93 3.50 17.65
CA LYS A 220 -23.78 2.34 17.93
C LYS A 220 -24.65 2.62 19.14
N THR A 221 -25.96 2.55 18.98
CA THR A 221 -26.86 2.84 20.09
C THR A 221 -26.92 1.70 21.11
N ARG A 222 -27.25 2.04 22.35
CA ARG A 222 -27.59 1.09 23.41
C ARG A 222 -28.99 1.38 23.94
N HIS A 223 -29.66 0.34 24.43
CA HIS A 223 -31.06 0.41 24.89
C HIS A 223 -31.97 1.05 23.83
N GLY A 224 -33.05 1.71 24.25
CA GLY A 224 -34.03 2.30 23.33
C GLY A 224 -34.88 1.24 22.60
N ASN A 225 -35.49 1.65 21.49
CA ASN A 225 -36.42 0.82 20.71
C ASN A 225 -35.88 0.47 19.30
N ALA A 226 -34.61 0.75 19.07
CA ALA A 226 -33.89 0.53 17.82
C ALA A 226 -32.94 -0.68 17.84
N ASN A 227 -32.97 -1.50 18.91
CA ASN A 227 -32.24 -2.77 19.03
C ASN A 227 -30.74 -2.68 18.71
N GLY A 228 -30.09 -1.58 19.12
CA GLY A 228 -28.66 -1.37 18.89
C GLY A 228 -28.27 -1.00 17.46
N ALA A 229 -29.22 -0.51 16.65
CA ALA A 229 -28.92 0.11 15.36
C ALA A 229 -28.03 1.34 15.53
N ASN A 230 -27.26 1.66 14.49
CA ASN A 230 -26.42 2.85 14.48
C ASN A 230 -27.28 4.12 14.40
N CYS A 231 -26.78 5.21 14.99
CA CYS A 231 -27.33 6.54 14.78
C CYS A 231 -27.34 6.88 13.29
N HIS A 232 -28.40 7.55 12.85
CA HIS A 232 -28.47 8.10 11.51
C HIS A 232 -28.14 9.58 11.58
N PHE A 233 -26.99 9.98 11.02
CA PHE A 233 -26.63 11.39 10.94
C PHE A 233 -26.70 11.89 9.49
N PRO A 234 -27.31 13.07 9.23
CA PRO A 234 -28.14 13.83 10.15
C PRO A 234 -29.52 13.18 10.39
N PHE A 235 -30.17 13.49 11.52
CA PHE A 235 -31.57 13.15 11.77
C PHE A 235 -32.40 14.36 12.19
N VAL A 236 -33.72 14.30 11.95
CA VAL A 236 -34.66 15.36 12.33
C VAL A 236 -35.39 15.01 13.64
N PHE A 237 -35.38 15.96 14.59
CA PHE A 237 -36.15 15.95 15.83
C PHE A 237 -36.72 17.35 16.11
N GLU A 238 -38.01 17.43 16.40
CA GLU A 238 -38.75 18.70 16.59
C GLU A 238 -38.51 19.72 15.46
N GLY A 239 -38.41 19.23 14.22
CA GLY A 239 -38.16 20.06 13.03
C GLY A 239 -36.73 20.62 12.91
N ARG A 240 -35.80 20.22 13.79
CA ARG A 240 -34.38 20.58 13.73
C ARG A 240 -33.53 19.38 13.30
N SER A 241 -32.48 19.65 12.53
CA SER A 241 -31.56 18.64 12.03
C SER A 241 -30.33 18.54 12.93
N TYR A 242 -29.97 17.34 13.36
CA TYR A 242 -28.85 17.06 14.24
C TYR A 242 -27.88 16.08 13.59
N SER A 243 -26.59 16.41 13.61
CA SER A 243 -25.50 15.57 13.10
C SER A 243 -24.66 14.95 14.23
N ARG A 244 -25.21 14.93 15.44
CA ARG A 244 -24.59 14.46 16.68
C ARG A 244 -25.69 13.99 17.64
N CYS A 245 -25.31 13.27 18.68
CA CYS A 245 -26.19 12.91 19.77
C CYS A 245 -26.61 14.14 20.57
N ILE A 246 -27.85 14.12 21.04
CA ILE A 246 -28.46 15.22 21.77
C ILE A 246 -28.99 14.77 23.11
N THR A 247 -29.04 15.68 24.06
CA THR A 247 -29.75 15.50 25.34
C THR A 247 -31.12 16.20 25.32
N GLU A 248 -31.40 16.97 24.26
CA GLU A 248 -32.67 17.67 24.08
C GLU A 248 -33.86 16.69 24.11
N GLY A 249 -34.96 17.12 24.73
CA GLY A 249 -36.12 16.27 24.97
C GLY A 249 -35.98 15.29 26.15
N ARG A 250 -34.88 15.34 26.93
CA ARG A 250 -34.67 14.49 28.11
C ARG A 250 -34.28 15.29 29.36
N THR A 251 -34.61 14.74 30.53
CA THR A 251 -34.30 15.33 31.85
C THR A 251 -33.20 14.60 32.61
N ASP A 252 -32.83 13.39 32.18
CA ASP A 252 -31.80 12.56 32.81
C ASP A 252 -30.38 12.83 32.27
N GLY A 253 -30.24 13.75 31.31
CA GLY A 253 -28.96 14.15 30.73
C GLY A 253 -28.31 13.09 29.84
N LEU A 254 -29.00 11.97 29.56
CA LEU A 254 -28.47 10.91 28.72
C LEU A 254 -28.50 11.29 27.23
N PRO A 255 -27.37 11.22 26.51
CA PRO A 255 -27.33 11.52 25.09
C PRO A 255 -28.04 10.42 24.28
N TRP A 256 -28.80 10.82 23.26
CA TRP A 256 -29.53 9.93 22.38
C TRP A 256 -29.50 10.41 20.93
N CYS A 257 -29.82 9.52 20.01
CA CYS A 257 -29.93 9.83 18.59
C CYS A 257 -31.09 9.05 17.95
N ALA A 258 -31.57 9.53 16.81
CA ALA A 258 -32.45 8.73 15.97
C ALA A 258 -31.63 7.72 15.16
N THR A 259 -32.19 6.54 14.91
CA THR A 259 -31.58 5.52 14.03
C THR A 259 -32.16 5.55 12.61
N THR A 260 -32.86 6.63 12.29
CA THR A 260 -33.53 6.90 11.00
C THR A 260 -33.43 8.39 10.70
N ALA A 261 -33.66 8.79 9.44
CA ALA A 261 -33.56 10.18 9.02
C ALA A 261 -34.51 11.15 9.76
N SER A 262 -35.63 10.66 10.31
CA SER A 262 -36.57 11.51 11.05
C SER A 262 -37.15 10.77 12.24
N TYR A 263 -36.72 11.16 13.44
CA TYR A 263 -37.34 10.68 14.68
C TYR A 263 -38.80 11.14 14.76
N ASP A 264 -39.11 12.35 14.28
CA ASP A 264 -40.46 12.90 14.31
C ASP A 264 -41.49 11.98 13.64
N ARG A 265 -41.08 11.29 12.57
CA ARG A 265 -41.88 10.31 11.84
C ARG A 265 -41.74 8.89 12.42
N ASP A 266 -40.52 8.40 12.55
CA ASP A 266 -40.27 6.96 12.73
C ASP A 266 -40.21 6.55 14.21
N LYS A 267 -39.95 7.50 15.11
CA LYS A 267 -39.81 7.29 16.57
C LYS A 267 -38.81 6.19 16.94
N LYS A 268 -37.83 5.91 16.08
CA LYS A 268 -36.75 4.95 16.30
C LYS A 268 -35.52 5.65 16.84
N TYR A 269 -35.10 5.23 18.03
CA TYR A 269 -33.97 5.81 18.74
C TYR A 269 -33.24 4.81 19.62
N GLY A 270 -32.04 5.20 20.02
CA GLY A 270 -31.33 4.59 21.12
C GLY A 270 -30.38 5.59 21.77
N PHE A 271 -29.74 5.18 22.86
CA PHE A 271 -28.84 6.02 23.62
C PHE A 271 -27.43 5.92 23.08
N CYS A 272 -26.74 7.05 23.04
CA CYS A 272 -25.36 7.12 22.60
C CYS A 272 -24.42 6.68 23.74
N PRO A 273 -23.17 6.31 23.41
CA PRO A 273 -22.17 5.98 24.41
C PRO A 273 -22.04 7.09 25.46
N SER A 274 -22.18 6.70 26.71
CA SER A 274 -21.99 7.58 27.85
C SER A 274 -21.52 6.76 29.04
N GLU A 275 -20.60 7.36 29.77
CA GLU A 275 -20.07 6.93 31.04
C GLU A 275 -21.16 6.77 32.13
N LEU A 276 -22.32 7.42 31.95
CA LEU A 276 -23.51 7.29 32.80
C LEU A 276 -24.30 5.99 32.53
N LEU A 277 -24.04 5.33 31.40
CA LEU A 277 -24.72 4.08 31.01
C LEU A 277 -23.83 2.87 31.26
N TYR A 278 -22.54 2.97 30.92
CA TYR A 278 -21.59 1.88 31.06
C TYR A 278 -20.14 2.39 31.01
N THR A 279 -19.23 1.51 31.39
CA THR A 279 -17.79 1.68 31.17
C THR A 279 -17.24 0.56 30.28
N ASN A 280 -16.12 0.82 29.62
CA ASN A 280 -15.35 -0.17 28.87
C ASN A 280 -14.25 -0.77 29.76
N GLY A 281 -13.96 -2.06 29.60
CA GLY A 281 -12.86 -2.71 30.29
C GLY A 281 -12.89 -2.55 31.82
N GLY A 282 -11.72 -2.26 32.40
CA GLY A 282 -11.54 -2.13 33.85
C GLY A 282 -11.83 -3.42 34.61
N ASN A 283 -12.25 -3.29 35.87
CA ASN A 283 -12.55 -4.42 36.76
C ASN A 283 -13.98 -4.39 37.33
N SER A 284 -14.83 -3.59 36.70
CA SER A 284 -16.22 -3.33 37.07
C SER A 284 -17.25 -3.89 36.08
N ASN A 285 -16.81 -4.72 35.12
CA ASN A 285 -17.67 -5.46 34.18
C ASN A 285 -18.75 -4.58 33.51
N GLY A 286 -18.37 -3.37 33.09
CA GLY A 286 -19.26 -2.44 32.39
C GLY A 286 -20.22 -1.64 33.25
N SER A 287 -20.07 -1.66 34.58
CA SER A 287 -20.85 -0.79 35.47
C SER A 287 -20.65 0.69 35.11
N PRO A 288 -21.70 1.53 35.18
CA PRO A 288 -21.58 2.96 34.91
C PRO A 288 -20.72 3.67 35.96
N CYS A 289 -20.22 4.85 35.61
CA CYS A 289 -19.50 5.72 36.53
C CYS A 289 -20.41 6.21 37.65
N VAL A 290 -19.80 6.43 38.82
CA VAL A 290 -20.45 7.11 39.95
C VAL A 290 -19.81 8.48 40.08
N PHE A 291 -20.63 9.54 39.99
CA PHE A 291 -20.17 10.91 40.17
C PHE A 291 -20.89 11.57 41.36
N PRO A 292 -20.17 12.34 42.21
CA PRO A 292 -18.71 12.41 42.28
C PRO A 292 -18.07 11.09 42.77
N PHE A 293 -16.80 10.87 42.41
CA PHE A 293 -15.96 9.85 43.05
C PHE A 293 -14.64 10.42 43.55
N VAL A 294 -14.06 9.79 44.58
CA VAL A 294 -12.76 10.17 45.15
C VAL A 294 -11.63 9.31 44.59
N PHE A 295 -10.55 9.95 44.11
CA PHE A 295 -9.28 9.34 43.72
C PHE A 295 -8.11 10.22 44.18
N ASP A 296 -7.14 9.61 44.86
CA ASP A 296 -5.97 10.26 45.48
C ASP A 296 -6.37 11.50 46.31
N GLY A 297 -7.45 11.35 47.08
CA GLY A 297 -8.03 12.42 47.90
C GLY A 297 -8.73 13.55 47.15
N THR A 298 -8.83 13.50 45.82
CA THR A 298 -9.50 14.50 44.97
C THR A 298 -10.86 13.98 44.50
N SER A 299 -11.88 14.84 44.49
CA SER A 299 -13.23 14.50 44.04
C SER A 299 -13.41 14.84 42.56
N TYR A 300 -13.91 13.91 41.76
CA TYR A 300 -14.13 14.06 40.32
C TYR A 300 -15.62 13.90 39.97
N ASP A 301 -16.19 14.89 39.28
CA ASP A 301 -17.57 14.88 38.78
C ASP A 301 -17.69 14.43 37.31
N THR A 302 -16.56 14.14 36.67
CA THR A 302 -16.44 13.65 35.30
C THR A 302 -15.35 12.59 35.23
N CYS A 303 -15.25 11.90 34.09
CA CYS A 303 -14.09 11.05 33.84
C CYS A 303 -12.80 11.87 33.91
N THR A 304 -11.71 11.24 34.36
CA THR A 304 -10.38 11.83 34.44
C THR A 304 -9.35 10.94 33.74
N LYS A 305 -8.20 11.52 33.42
CA LYS A 305 -7.00 10.79 32.97
C LYS A 305 -5.96 10.67 34.09
N ASP A 306 -6.22 11.26 35.25
CA ASP A 306 -5.27 11.31 36.35
C ASP A 306 -4.86 9.90 36.80
N GLY A 307 -3.58 9.75 37.13
CA GLY A 307 -2.99 8.47 37.47
C GLY A 307 -2.69 7.55 36.28
N ARG A 308 -2.87 8.02 35.03
CA ARG A 308 -2.57 7.24 33.82
C ARG A 308 -1.66 7.98 32.84
N SER A 309 -0.78 7.24 32.17
CA SER A 309 0.12 7.75 31.11
C SER A 309 -0.36 7.42 29.70
N ASP A 310 -1.37 6.56 29.55
CA ASP A 310 -1.91 6.10 28.27
C ASP A 310 -3.02 7.00 27.71
N GLY A 311 -3.36 8.09 28.40
CA GLY A 311 -4.32 9.09 27.92
C GLY A 311 -5.80 8.67 27.98
N TYR A 312 -6.11 7.40 28.33
CA TYR A 312 -7.48 6.93 28.40
C TYR A 312 -8.24 7.50 29.60
N ARG A 313 -9.43 8.04 29.33
CA ARG A 313 -10.34 8.55 30.36
C ARG A 313 -10.94 7.39 31.14
N TRP A 314 -10.97 7.51 32.46
CA TRP A 314 -11.53 6.52 33.35
C TRP A 314 -12.36 7.19 34.44
N CYS A 315 -13.17 6.39 35.11
CA CYS A 315 -13.94 6.81 36.27
C CYS A 315 -14.01 5.68 37.30
N ALA A 316 -14.26 6.03 38.56
CA ALA A 316 -14.69 5.04 39.51
C ALA A 316 -16.15 4.64 39.27
N THR A 317 -16.44 3.37 39.48
CA THR A 317 -17.81 2.83 39.46
C THR A 317 -18.41 2.76 40.88
N THR A 318 -17.74 3.39 41.84
CA THR A 318 -18.16 3.56 43.24
C THR A 318 -17.78 4.97 43.70
N ALA A 319 -18.28 5.41 44.85
CA ALA A 319 -18.02 6.76 45.35
C ALA A 319 -16.56 7.00 45.78
N ASN A 320 -15.76 5.95 46.01
CA ASN A 320 -14.38 6.07 46.46
C ASN A 320 -13.49 5.01 45.82
N PHE A 321 -12.69 5.41 44.83
CA PHE A 321 -11.75 4.51 44.16
C PHE A 321 -10.62 4.06 45.09
N ASP A 322 -10.10 4.95 45.94
CA ASP A 322 -8.97 4.65 46.82
C ASP A 322 -9.29 3.46 47.76
N GLN A 323 -10.57 3.33 48.15
CA GLN A 323 -11.06 2.26 48.99
C GLN A 323 -11.48 1.01 48.20
N ASP A 324 -12.35 1.16 47.19
CA ASP A 324 -12.99 0.02 46.52
C ASP A 324 -12.17 -0.52 45.34
N LYS A 325 -11.33 0.35 44.74
CA LYS A 325 -10.51 0.07 43.55
C LYS A 325 -11.32 -0.46 42.38
N LYS A 326 -12.57 -0.02 42.26
CA LYS A 326 -13.51 -0.39 41.21
C LYS A 326 -13.61 0.70 40.15
N TYR A 327 -13.27 0.38 38.92
CA TYR A 327 -13.21 1.34 37.83
C TYR A 327 -13.53 0.73 36.47
N GLY A 328 -13.82 1.63 35.53
CA GLY A 328 -13.83 1.32 34.11
C GLY A 328 -13.45 2.54 33.28
N PHE A 329 -13.19 2.31 32.00
CA PHE A 329 -12.84 3.35 31.04
C PHE A 329 -14.10 4.00 30.47
N CYS A 330 -14.07 5.31 30.31
CA CYS A 330 -15.20 6.04 29.79
C CYS A 330 -15.27 5.92 28.27
N PRO A 331 -16.43 5.60 27.68
CA PRO A 331 -16.56 5.61 26.22
C PRO A 331 -16.36 7.03 25.66
N ASN A 332 -15.86 7.13 24.42
CA ASN A 332 -15.85 8.40 23.72
C ASN A 332 -17.29 8.81 23.41
N ARG A 333 -17.61 10.07 23.75
CA ARG A 333 -18.84 10.71 23.30
C ARG A 333 -18.61 11.14 21.85
N ASP A 334 -19.68 11.25 21.09
CA ASP A 334 -19.68 11.74 19.71
C ASP A 334 -19.21 13.21 19.58
N THR A 335 -19.15 13.94 20.70
CA THR A 335 -18.62 15.30 20.79
C THR A 335 -17.18 15.38 21.28
N ALA A 336 -16.53 14.23 21.51
CA ALA A 336 -15.15 14.16 21.94
C ALA A 336 -14.22 14.77 20.90
N VAL A 337 -13.21 15.51 21.35
CA VAL A 337 -12.14 15.97 20.48
C VAL A 337 -11.18 14.83 20.15
N ILE A 338 -10.62 14.85 18.94
CA ILE A 338 -9.59 13.91 18.50
C ILE A 338 -8.23 14.59 18.55
N GLY A 339 -7.18 13.87 18.97
CA GLY A 339 -5.85 14.41 19.15
C GLY A 339 -5.79 15.65 20.05
N GLY A 340 -4.83 16.54 19.78
CA GLY A 340 -4.54 17.70 20.63
C GLY A 340 -4.10 17.28 22.02
N ASN A 341 -4.29 18.14 23.02
CA ASN A 341 -3.89 17.84 24.40
C ASN A 341 -5.07 17.45 25.30
N SER A 342 -6.24 17.21 24.71
CA SER A 342 -7.50 16.89 25.39
C SER A 342 -8.28 15.76 24.69
N GLN A 343 -7.62 14.88 23.93
CA GLN A 343 -8.24 13.77 23.20
C GLN A 343 -9.27 13.00 24.05
N GLY A 344 -10.46 12.78 23.50
CA GLY A 344 -11.58 12.17 24.20
C GLY A 344 -12.47 13.17 24.97
N ASP A 345 -11.98 14.34 25.35
CA ASP A 345 -12.79 15.32 26.10
C ASP A 345 -13.81 16.02 25.18
N PRO A 346 -15.03 16.30 25.65
CA PRO A 346 -16.04 16.98 24.82
C PRO A 346 -15.69 18.46 24.60
N CYS A 347 -16.01 18.99 23.42
CA CYS A 347 -15.99 20.44 23.19
C CYS A 347 -16.90 21.18 24.19
N ILE A 348 -16.42 22.31 24.72
CA ILE A 348 -17.23 23.22 25.53
C ILE A 348 -17.64 24.41 24.67
N PHE A 349 -18.96 24.63 24.57
CA PHE A 349 -19.51 25.79 23.87
C PHE A 349 -20.40 26.62 24.81
N PRO A 350 -20.31 27.97 24.77
CA PRO A 350 -19.29 28.73 24.05
C PRO A 350 -17.93 28.68 24.77
N PHE A 351 -16.83 28.78 24.01
CA PHE A 351 -15.49 28.96 24.56
C PHE A 351 -14.84 30.27 24.09
N THR A 352 -13.87 30.77 24.86
CA THR A 352 -13.12 31.99 24.52
C THR A 352 -11.76 31.65 23.90
N PHE A 353 -11.43 32.25 22.76
CA PHE A 353 -10.12 32.17 22.09
C PHE A 353 -9.76 33.52 21.45
N LEU A 354 -8.56 34.03 21.74
CA LEU A 354 -8.09 35.36 21.35
C LEU A 354 -9.10 36.47 21.70
N GLY A 355 -9.72 36.35 22.89
CA GLY A 355 -10.75 37.27 23.38
C GLY A 355 -12.09 37.23 22.63
N GLN A 356 -12.28 36.31 21.67
CA GLN A 356 -13.54 36.10 20.96
C GLN A 356 -14.24 34.84 21.44
N SER A 357 -15.57 34.86 21.41
CA SER A 357 -16.42 33.73 21.84
C SER A 357 -16.86 32.90 20.64
N TYR A 358 -16.67 31.58 20.72
CA TYR A 358 -17.01 30.62 19.68
C TYR A 358 -18.05 29.63 20.21
N SER A 359 -19.13 29.43 19.46
CA SER A 359 -20.22 28.48 19.77
C SER A 359 -20.21 27.22 18.89
N THR A 360 -19.25 27.16 17.97
CA THR A 360 -19.00 26.02 17.07
C THR A 360 -17.50 25.83 16.93
N CYS A 361 -17.10 24.69 16.35
CA CYS A 361 -15.71 24.47 15.96
C CYS A 361 -15.24 25.56 14.99
N THR A 362 -13.96 25.89 15.06
CA THR A 362 -13.34 26.96 14.27
C THR A 362 -12.01 26.50 13.71
N SER A 363 -11.55 27.09 12.61
CA SER A 363 -10.19 26.92 12.08
C SER A 363 -9.29 28.12 12.44
N GLU A 364 -9.82 29.10 13.18
CA GLU A 364 -9.07 30.28 13.61
C GLU A 364 -7.82 29.89 14.40
N GLY A 365 -6.69 30.52 14.11
CA GLY A 365 -5.39 30.13 14.66
C GLY A 365 -4.62 29.12 13.81
N ARG A 366 -5.24 28.50 12.78
CA ARG A 366 -4.64 27.41 12.01
C ARG A 366 -4.48 27.73 10.52
N GLN A 367 -3.44 27.17 9.89
CA GLN A 367 -3.19 27.30 8.44
C GLN A 367 -3.65 26.09 7.62
N ASP A 368 -3.80 24.92 8.25
CA ASP A 368 -4.23 23.68 7.61
C ASP A 368 -5.74 23.59 7.40
N GLY A 369 -6.50 24.57 7.90
CA GLY A 369 -7.96 24.61 7.79
C GLY A 369 -8.69 23.59 8.67
N LYS A 370 -7.98 22.81 9.50
CA LYS A 370 -8.61 21.82 10.39
C LYS A 370 -9.48 22.52 11.44
N LEU A 371 -10.64 21.94 11.72
CA LEU A 371 -11.57 22.47 12.70
C LEU A 371 -11.21 21.97 14.11
N TRP A 372 -11.20 22.88 15.07
CA TRP A 372 -10.89 22.58 16.46
C TRP A 372 -11.85 23.28 17.42
N CYS A 373 -11.85 22.86 18.68
CA CYS A 373 -12.59 23.50 19.77
C CYS A 373 -11.79 23.44 21.08
N ALA A 374 -12.12 24.34 22.02
CA ALA A 374 -11.63 24.21 23.38
C ALA A 374 -12.46 23.18 24.17
N THR A 375 -11.80 22.49 25.09
CA THR A 375 -12.43 21.55 26.04
C THR A 375 -12.67 22.19 27.41
N THR A 376 -12.42 23.51 27.52
CA THR A 376 -12.78 24.37 28.66
C THR A 376 -13.47 25.63 28.15
N SER A 377 -14.05 26.42 29.06
CA SER A 377 -14.75 27.68 28.71
C SER A 377 -13.80 28.77 28.22
N ASN A 378 -12.49 28.65 28.48
CA ASN A 378 -11.50 29.66 28.09
C ASN A 378 -10.17 29.01 27.68
N TYR A 379 -9.94 28.93 26.36
CA TYR A 379 -8.68 28.45 25.82
C TYR A 379 -7.52 29.41 26.16
N ASP A 380 -7.77 30.72 26.21
CA ASP A 380 -6.71 31.70 26.41
C ASP A 380 -5.99 31.51 27.74
N THR A 381 -6.69 30.99 28.76
CA THR A 381 -6.13 30.64 30.07
C THR A 381 -5.66 29.20 30.14
N ASP A 382 -6.50 28.25 29.74
CA ASP A 382 -6.30 26.84 30.09
C ASP A 382 -5.51 26.08 29.02
N LYS A 383 -5.53 26.58 27.78
CA LYS A 383 -4.86 26.00 26.61
C LYS A 383 -5.25 24.54 26.32
N LYS A 384 -6.46 24.13 26.71
CA LYS A 384 -7.02 22.79 26.52
C LYS A 384 -7.89 22.74 25.27
N TRP A 385 -7.56 21.82 24.36
CA TRP A 385 -8.21 21.73 23.04
C TRP A 385 -8.01 20.37 22.38
N GLY A 386 -8.75 20.16 21.29
CA GLY A 386 -8.46 19.14 20.29
C GLY A 386 -9.25 19.37 19.00
N PHE A 387 -9.08 18.47 18.03
CA PHE A 387 -9.75 18.54 16.74
C PHE A 387 -11.21 18.12 16.87
N CYS A 388 -12.09 18.84 16.16
CA CYS A 388 -13.48 18.42 16.06
C CYS A 388 -13.60 17.23 15.10
N PRO A 389 -14.56 16.32 15.33
CA PRO A 389 -14.79 15.19 14.44
C PRO A 389 -15.03 15.61 12.98
N ASP A 390 -14.30 14.97 12.07
CA ASP A 390 -14.44 15.08 10.63
C ASP A 390 -15.01 13.76 10.05
N ARG A 391 -14.67 13.43 8.79
CA ARG A 391 -15.09 12.15 8.19
C ARG A 391 -14.35 10.94 8.78
N GLY A 392 -13.17 11.16 9.35
CA GLY A 392 -12.27 10.12 9.80
C GLY A 392 -11.86 9.15 8.71
N TYR A 393 -11.29 8.02 9.15
CA TYR A 393 -10.74 7.00 8.28
C TYR A 393 -11.53 5.71 8.41
N SER A 394 -11.83 5.07 7.27
CA SER A 394 -12.53 3.78 7.26
C SER A 394 -11.62 2.71 7.85
N ILE A 395 -11.91 2.28 9.08
CA ILE A 395 -11.17 1.18 9.72
C ILE A 395 -11.21 -0.09 8.88
N PHE A 396 -12.27 -0.29 8.08
CA PHE A 396 -12.37 -1.41 7.15
C PHE A 396 -11.33 -1.31 6.02
N LEU A 397 -11.20 -0.15 5.36
CA LEU A 397 -10.28 0.00 4.23
C LEU A 397 -8.83 -0.01 4.70
N VAL A 398 -8.53 0.72 5.77
CA VAL A 398 -7.17 0.74 6.34
C VAL A 398 -6.79 -0.66 6.82
N ALA A 399 -7.68 -1.37 7.54
CA ALA A 399 -7.39 -2.73 7.96
C ALA A 399 -7.23 -3.70 6.78
N ALA A 400 -8.03 -3.57 5.73
CA ALA A 400 -7.86 -4.42 4.54
C ALA A 400 -6.47 -4.21 3.92
N HIS A 401 -6.00 -2.98 3.81
CA HIS A 401 -4.66 -2.63 3.34
C HIS A 401 -3.57 -3.21 4.25
N GLU A 402 -3.62 -2.93 5.56
CA GLU A 402 -2.61 -3.41 6.52
C GLU A 402 -2.57 -4.95 6.59
N PHE A 403 -3.72 -5.62 6.49
CA PHE A 403 -3.75 -7.08 6.43
C PHE A 403 -3.12 -7.61 5.15
N GLY A 404 -3.13 -6.85 4.05
CA GLY A 404 -2.33 -7.20 2.86
C GLY A 404 -0.84 -7.26 3.16
N HIS A 405 -0.32 -6.30 3.94
CA HIS A 405 1.06 -6.34 4.44
C HIS A 405 1.30 -7.50 5.41
N SER A 406 0.39 -7.75 6.35
CA SER A 406 0.44 -8.92 7.24
C SER A 406 0.42 -10.25 6.49
N LEU A 407 -0.02 -10.26 5.23
CA LEU A 407 -0.01 -11.41 4.33
C LEU A 407 1.19 -11.42 3.36
N GLY A 408 2.02 -10.38 3.37
CA GLY A 408 3.27 -10.31 2.61
C GLY A 408 3.21 -9.52 1.32
N LEU A 409 2.14 -8.74 1.08
CA LEU A 409 2.10 -7.79 -0.02
C LEU A 409 2.91 -6.53 0.33
N ASP A 410 3.53 -5.95 -0.69
CA ASP A 410 4.16 -4.62 -0.62
C ASP A 410 3.20 -3.58 -1.23
N HIS A 411 3.56 -2.29 -1.10
CA HIS A 411 2.80 -1.21 -1.72
C HIS A 411 2.76 -1.33 -3.26
N SER A 412 1.57 -1.13 -3.82
CA SER A 412 1.36 -1.00 -5.26
C SER A 412 1.68 0.42 -5.75
N SER A 413 1.97 0.53 -7.03
CA SER A 413 2.05 1.81 -7.76
C SER A 413 0.76 2.12 -8.53
N VAL A 414 -0.20 1.20 -8.55
CA VAL A 414 -1.53 1.40 -9.16
C VAL A 414 -2.40 2.15 -8.18
N ARG A 415 -2.83 3.36 -8.54
CA ARG A 415 -3.55 4.29 -7.64
C ARG A 415 -4.88 3.73 -7.13
N GLU A 416 -5.52 2.90 -7.94
CA GLU A 416 -6.81 2.29 -7.65
C GLU A 416 -6.69 1.01 -6.81
N ALA A 417 -5.49 0.43 -6.70
CA ALA A 417 -5.25 -0.75 -5.89
C ALA A 417 -5.40 -0.46 -4.40
N LEU A 418 -5.94 -1.43 -3.66
CA LEU A 418 -6.03 -1.36 -2.21
C LEU A 418 -4.65 -1.17 -1.60
N MET A 419 -3.62 -1.86 -2.12
CA MET A 419 -2.24 -1.76 -1.64
C MET A 419 -1.52 -0.47 -2.09
N TYR A 420 -2.20 0.50 -2.71
CA TYR A 420 -1.61 1.82 -2.93
C TYR A 420 -1.41 2.55 -1.59
N PRO A 421 -0.25 3.18 -1.33
CA PRO A 421 0.09 3.71 0.00
C PRO A 421 -0.83 4.83 0.50
N MET A 422 -1.41 5.62 -0.40
CA MET A 422 -2.19 6.79 -0.02
C MET A 422 -3.64 6.41 0.25
N TYR A 423 -4.20 6.90 1.36
CA TYR A 423 -5.59 6.61 1.71
C TYR A 423 -6.55 7.35 0.77
N SER A 424 -7.53 6.61 0.26
CA SER A 424 -8.70 7.18 -0.41
C SER A 424 -9.95 6.42 0.02
N TYR A 425 -11.00 7.14 0.39
CA TYR A 425 -12.26 6.50 0.74
C TYR A 425 -13.01 6.05 -0.51
N VAL A 426 -13.35 4.75 -0.55
CA VAL A 426 -14.19 4.13 -1.57
C VAL A 426 -15.40 3.50 -0.90
N GLN A 427 -16.60 3.93 -1.29
CA GLN A 427 -17.85 3.45 -0.69
C GLN A 427 -18.17 2.00 -1.10
N ASP A 428 -18.19 1.73 -2.41
CA ASP A 428 -18.48 0.42 -2.98
C ASP A 428 -17.16 -0.31 -3.33
N PHE A 429 -16.35 -0.57 -2.31
CA PHE A 429 -15.02 -1.14 -2.45
C PHE A 429 -15.04 -2.51 -3.14
N GLN A 430 -14.12 -2.68 -4.10
CA GLN A 430 -13.78 -3.94 -4.75
C GLN A 430 -12.26 -4.02 -4.84
N LEU A 431 -11.73 -5.24 -4.69
CA LEU A 431 -10.30 -5.48 -4.76
C LEU A 431 -9.81 -5.35 -6.20
N ASP A 432 -8.72 -4.60 -6.42
CA ASP A 432 -8.20 -4.36 -7.77
C ASP A 432 -7.52 -5.62 -8.33
N PRO A 433 -7.54 -5.85 -9.67
CA PRO A 433 -6.80 -6.96 -10.26
C PRO A 433 -5.31 -7.00 -9.90
N ASP A 434 -4.66 -5.87 -9.63
CA ASP A 434 -3.27 -5.83 -9.15
C ASP A 434 -3.12 -6.52 -7.79
N ASP A 435 -3.98 -6.16 -6.83
CA ASP A 435 -4.00 -6.77 -5.49
C ASP A 435 -4.32 -8.28 -5.56
N VAL A 436 -5.30 -8.65 -6.40
CA VAL A 436 -5.70 -10.06 -6.61
C VAL A 436 -4.52 -10.87 -7.15
N GLN A 437 -3.81 -10.34 -8.15
CA GLN A 437 -2.64 -11.00 -8.71
C GLN A 437 -1.51 -11.12 -7.69
N GLY A 438 -1.26 -10.07 -6.91
CA GLY A 438 -0.25 -10.07 -5.85
C GLY A 438 -0.52 -11.15 -4.80
N ILE A 439 -1.75 -11.20 -4.26
CA ILE A 439 -2.07 -12.16 -3.19
C ILE A 439 -2.15 -13.60 -3.71
N GLN A 440 -2.65 -13.80 -4.93
CA GLN A 440 -2.71 -15.13 -5.55
C GLN A 440 -1.33 -15.63 -5.97
N TYR A 441 -0.38 -14.74 -6.28
CA TYR A 441 1.00 -15.14 -6.48
C TYR A 441 1.60 -15.76 -5.22
N LEU A 442 1.24 -15.22 -4.04
CA LEU A 442 1.68 -15.77 -2.76
C LEU A 442 0.93 -17.05 -2.39
N TYR A 443 -0.40 -17.06 -2.43
CA TYR A 443 -1.21 -18.11 -1.79
C TYR A 443 -1.97 -19.01 -2.77
N GLY A 444 -1.96 -18.71 -4.06
CA GLY A 444 -2.75 -19.39 -5.09
C GLY A 444 -4.19 -18.87 -5.15
N ARG A 445 -4.94 -19.37 -6.13
CA ARG A 445 -6.38 -19.07 -6.29
C ARG A 445 -7.20 -19.85 -5.28
N GLY A 446 -8.14 -19.17 -4.62
CA GLY A 446 -9.13 -19.84 -3.78
C GLY A 446 -10.03 -20.78 -4.59
N SER A 447 -10.56 -21.82 -3.94
CA SER A 447 -11.64 -22.67 -4.45
C SER A 447 -13.04 -22.05 -4.24
N GLY A 448 -13.09 -20.76 -3.92
CA GLY A 448 -14.34 -19.99 -3.78
C GLY A 448 -15.05 -19.79 -5.11
N PRO A 449 -16.37 -19.55 -5.10
CA PRO A 449 -17.15 -19.40 -6.32
C PRO A 449 -16.61 -18.24 -7.17
N GLU A 450 -16.42 -18.53 -8.45
CA GLU A 450 -15.94 -17.61 -9.47
C GLU A 450 -16.78 -16.30 -9.46
N PRO A 451 -16.15 -15.12 -9.36
CA PRO A 451 -16.84 -13.85 -9.46
C PRO A 451 -17.62 -13.83 -10.78
N THR A 452 -18.95 -13.83 -10.68
CA THR A 452 -19.79 -13.80 -11.87
C THR A 452 -19.59 -12.44 -12.53
N ALA A 453 -18.96 -12.45 -13.71
CA ALA A 453 -18.94 -11.28 -14.58
C ALA A 453 -20.39 -10.79 -14.79
N PRO A 454 -20.66 -9.47 -14.77
CA PRO A 454 -22.00 -8.96 -15.01
C PRO A 454 -22.52 -9.50 -16.34
N ALA A 455 -23.62 -10.26 -16.27
CA ALA A 455 -24.26 -10.81 -17.44
C ALA A 455 -24.71 -9.66 -18.37
N PRO A 456 -24.41 -9.71 -19.68
CA PRO A 456 -24.99 -8.76 -20.60
C PRO A 456 -26.52 -8.91 -20.62
N VAL A 457 -27.21 -7.79 -20.49
CA VAL A 457 -28.67 -7.68 -20.55
C VAL A 457 -29.16 -8.30 -21.88
N PRO A 458 -30.16 -9.21 -21.88
CA PRO A 458 -30.60 -9.87 -23.10
C PRO A 458 -31.31 -8.86 -24.02
N THR A 459 -30.77 -8.68 -25.23
CA THR A 459 -31.53 -8.05 -26.32
C THR A 459 -32.30 -9.15 -27.04
N GLU A 460 -33.60 -8.92 -27.19
CA GLU A 460 -34.62 -9.82 -27.73
C GLU A 460 -34.37 -10.09 -29.23
N GLU A 461 -34.19 -11.34 -29.62
CA GLU A 461 -34.26 -11.79 -31.03
C GLU A 461 -35.26 -12.95 -31.15
N PRO A 462 -36.14 -12.97 -32.17
CA PRO A 462 -37.10 -14.05 -32.37
C PRO A 462 -36.51 -15.22 -33.18
N GLN A 463 -36.72 -16.45 -32.69
CA GLN A 463 -36.46 -17.72 -33.41
C GLN A 463 -37.53 -18.03 -34.47
N PRO A 464 -37.32 -18.98 -35.42
CA PRO A 464 -37.45 -20.45 -35.17
C PRO A 464 -36.33 -21.32 -35.81
N MET A 465 -35.75 -22.33 -35.11
CA MET A 465 -36.03 -23.81 -35.11
C MET A 465 -35.84 -24.58 -36.47
N PRO A 466 -35.60 -25.91 -36.48
CA PRO A 466 -34.58 -26.73 -35.78
C PRO A 466 -34.02 -27.90 -36.67
N THR A 467 -32.92 -28.56 -36.26
CA THR A 467 -32.73 -30.04 -36.34
C THR A 467 -31.36 -30.40 -35.75
N GLU A 468 -31.33 -31.14 -34.64
CA GLU A 468 -30.92 -32.57 -34.51
C GLU A 468 -29.53 -32.89 -35.08
N ALA A 469 -28.69 -33.78 -34.55
CA ALA A 469 -28.51 -34.54 -33.31
C ALA A 469 -27.28 -35.41 -33.65
N GLY A 470 -26.42 -35.75 -32.68
CA GLY A 470 -25.48 -36.86 -32.90
C GLY A 470 -24.08 -36.66 -32.34
N SER A 471 -23.91 -37.08 -31.09
CA SER A 471 -22.66 -37.61 -30.54
C SER A 471 -22.17 -38.79 -31.40
N THR A 472 -20.86 -39.00 -31.56
CA THR A 472 -20.08 -40.09 -30.92
C THR A 472 -18.66 -40.16 -31.52
N SER A 473 -17.68 -40.33 -30.64
CA SER A 473 -16.28 -40.72 -30.86
C SER A 473 -16.15 -42.13 -31.49
N THR A 474 -15.15 -42.37 -32.36
CA THR A 474 -14.15 -43.46 -32.23
C THR A 474 -13.09 -43.46 -33.35
N THR A 475 -11.82 -43.48 -32.90
CA THR A 475 -10.63 -44.22 -33.38
C THR A 475 -10.44 -44.59 -34.87
N GLU A 476 -9.25 -44.29 -35.43
CA GLU A 476 -8.19 -45.28 -35.73
C GLU A 476 -6.95 -44.62 -36.38
N GLU A 477 -5.77 -45.12 -35.99
CA GLU A 477 -4.43 -44.88 -36.54
C GLU A 477 -4.21 -45.70 -37.82
N GLU A 478 -3.45 -45.18 -38.80
CA GLU A 478 -2.45 -45.97 -39.55
C GLU A 478 -1.47 -45.09 -40.34
N GLU A 479 -0.30 -45.67 -40.62
CA GLU A 479 1.02 -45.06 -40.80
C GLU A 479 1.54 -45.13 -42.27
N GLU A 480 2.57 -44.30 -42.57
CA GLU A 480 3.62 -44.40 -43.63
C GLU A 480 3.46 -43.89 -45.10
N THR A 481 4.10 -42.72 -45.36
CA THR A 481 5.12 -42.25 -46.38
C THR A 481 5.38 -42.95 -47.74
N PRO A 482 6.06 -42.34 -48.79
CA PRO A 482 6.85 -41.08 -48.87
C PRO A 482 6.67 -40.13 -50.12
N GLU A 483 7.35 -38.97 -50.03
CA GLU A 483 7.74 -37.85 -50.95
C GLU A 483 7.99 -38.10 -52.47
N PRO A 484 8.27 -37.08 -53.35
CA PRO A 484 8.58 -35.65 -53.10
C PRO A 484 7.92 -34.62 -54.04
N THR A 485 7.52 -33.43 -53.57
CA THR A 485 7.73 -32.18 -54.34
C THR A 485 7.61 -30.96 -53.43
N ALA A 486 8.58 -30.06 -53.54
CA ALA A 486 8.80 -28.92 -52.67
C ALA A 486 7.82 -27.77 -52.93
N GLU A 487 7.07 -27.39 -51.90
CA GLU A 487 6.50 -26.06 -51.65
C GLU A 487 6.45 -25.83 -50.12
N PRO A 488 6.52 -24.57 -49.64
CA PRO A 488 7.02 -24.26 -48.30
C PRO A 488 6.04 -24.71 -47.20
N ILE A 489 6.56 -25.47 -46.25
CA ILE A 489 5.82 -25.89 -45.05
C ILE A 489 5.35 -24.64 -44.29
N PRO A 490 4.06 -24.50 -43.95
CA PRO A 490 3.60 -23.49 -43.00
C PRO A 490 4.17 -23.86 -41.64
N VAL A 491 5.11 -23.05 -41.15
CA VAL A 491 5.72 -23.22 -39.82
C VAL A 491 4.63 -22.94 -38.78
N ASP A 492 4.42 -23.89 -37.88
CA ASP A 492 3.60 -23.73 -36.68
C ASP A 492 4.04 -22.45 -35.92
N PRO A 493 3.18 -21.43 -35.77
CA PRO A 493 3.49 -20.16 -35.12
C PRO A 493 3.93 -20.26 -33.66
N SER A 494 3.80 -21.44 -33.02
CA SER A 494 4.23 -21.70 -31.65
C SER A 494 5.65 -22.30 -31.52
N ARG A 495 6.35 -22.50 -32.65
CA ARG A 495 7.69 -23.10 -32.75
C ARG A 495 8.75 -22.20 -33.37
N ASP A 496 8.36 -21.11 -34.03
CA ASP A 496 9.29 -20.21 -34.74
C ASP A 496 9.82 -19.09 -33.84
N ALA A 497 11.12 -19.12 -33.54
CA ALA A 497 11.82 -18.06 -32.81
C ALA A 497 11.68 -16.67 -33.47
N CYS A 498 11.42 -16.62 -34.78
CA CYS A 498 11.19 -15.38 -35.50
C CYS A 498 9.82 -14.75 -35.20
N MET A 499 8.87 -15.48 -34.62
CA MET A 499 7.58 -14.91 -34.19
C MET A 499 7.65 -14.28 -32.80
N GLU A 500 8.70 -14.56 -32.04
CA GLU A 500 8.90 -14.01 -30.70
C GLU A 500 9.29 -12.52 -30.72
N LYS A 501 8.63 -11.73 -29.87
CA LYS A 501 8.88 -10.29 -29.74
C LYS A 501 10.11 -9.98 -28.88
N ASN A 502 10.37 -10.82 -27.89
CA ASN A 502 11.49 -10.74 -26.94
C ASN A 502 11.86 -12.13 -26.41
N PHE A 503 13.01 -12.22 -25.74
CA PHE A 503 13.48 -13.43 -25.06
C PHE A 503 13.71 -13.13 -23.59
N ASP A 504 13.53 -14.15 -22.75
CA ASP A 504 13.68 -14.02 -21.30
C ASP A 504 15.19 -13.96 -20.95
N ALA A 505 15.99 -14.86 -21.55
CA ALA A 505 17.44 -14.82 -21.47
C ALA A 505 18.09 -15.12 -22.84
N ILE A 506 19.22 -14.48 -23.13
CA ILE A 506 20.09 -14.81 -24.26
C ILE A 506 21.51 -15.03 -23.74
N THR A 507 22.13 -16.16 -24.06
CA THR A 507 23.49 -16.45 -23.60
C THR A 507 24.21 -17.45 -24.49
N GLU A 508 25.55 -17.46 -24.45
CA GLU A 508 26.36 -18.44 -25.17
C GLU A 508 26.72 -19.61 -24.23
N ILE A 509 26.36 -20.83 -24.62
CA ILE A 509 26.67 -22.07 -23.90
C ILE A 509 27.29 -23.05 -24.89
N ASN A 510 28.47 -23.59 -24.57
CA ASN A 510 29.21 -24.53 -25.43
C ASN A 510 29.51 -24.03 -26.86
N GLY A 511 29.62 -22.72 -27.06
CA GLY A 511 29.87 -22.13 -28.38
C GLY A 511 28.62 -21.86 -29.22
N GLU A 512 27.44 -22.13 -28.66
CA GLU A 512 26.15 -21.91 -29.33
C GLU A 512 25.35 -20.85 -28.58
N LEU A 513 24.74 -19.95 -29.34
CA LEU A 513 23.89 -18.91 -28.79
C LEU A 513 22.52 -19.50 -28.49
N HIS A 514 22.09 -19.39 -27.24
CA HIS A 514 20.82 -19.89 -26.75
C HIS A 514 19.86 -18.73 -26.51
N PHE A 515 18.62 -18.91 -26.95
CA PHE A 515 17.52 -17.97 -26.78
C PHE A 515 16.44 -18.65 -25.96
N PHE A 516 16.14 -18.14 -24.76
CA PHE A 516 15.19 -18.75 -23.84
C PHE A 516 13.87 -17.98 -23.85
N LYS A 517 12.75 -18.69 -23.91
CA LYS A 517 11.40 -18.11 -23.81
C LYS A 517 10.40 -19.12 -23.27
N ASP A 518 9.68 -18.78 -22.20
CA ASP A 518 8.48 -19.48 -21.73
C ASP A 518 8.62 -21.03 -21.67
N GLY A 519 9.69 -21.52 -21.03
CA GLY A 519 9.95 -22.95 -20.87
C GLY A 519 10.61 -23.63 -22.08
N LYS A 520 10.84 -22.88 -23.15
CA LYS A 520 11.48 -23.34 -24.39
C LYS A 520 12.79 -22.61 -24.65
N TYR A 521 13.64 -23.20 -25.48
CA TYR A 521 14.80 -22.51 -26.01
C TYR A 521 15.13 -22.90 -27.44
N TRP A 522 15.84 -22.02 -28.14
CA TRP A 522 16.40 -22.25 -29.45
C TRP A 522 17.91 -22.06 -29.41
N THR A 523 18.63 -22.78 -30.27
CA THR A 523 20.07 -22.67 -30.40
C THR A 523 20.46 -22.19 -31.78
N ARG A 524 21.59 -21.50 -31.83
CA ARG A 524 22.23 -21.12 -33.08
C ARG A 524 23.72 -21.37 -32.98
N SER A 525 24.24 -22.17 -33.90
CA SER A 525 25.66 -22.43 -33.97
C SER A 525 26.44 -21.17 -34.38
N SER A 526 27.54 -20.90 -33.68
CA SER A 526 28.48 -19.84 -34.04
C SER A 526 29.46 -20.27 -35.15
N PHE A 527 29.59 -21.58 -35.40
CA PHE A 527 30.60 -22.16 -36.31
C PHE A 527 30.06 -22.46 -37.71
N TRP A 528 28.79 -22.85 -37.81
CA TRP A 528 28.13 -23.17 -39.08
C TRP A 528 27.10 -22.08 -39.38
N LYS A 529 26.96 -21.67 -40.66
CA LYS A 529 25.82 -20.84 -41.11
C LYS A 529 24.52 -21.68 -41.16
N SER A 530 24.30 -22.58 -40.21
CA SER A 530 23.03 -23.28 -40.07
C SER A 530 21.98 -22.34 -39.48
N GLY A 531 20.72 -22.61 -39.80
CA GLY A 531 19.57 -21.88 -39.26
C GLY A 531 19.41 -22.08 -37.75
N ILE A 532 18.39 -21.44 -37.18
CA ILE A 532 18.01 -21.62 -35.78
C ILE A 532 17.46 -23.03 -35.59
N GLU A 533 17.92 -23.72 -34.54
CA GLU A 533 17.45 -25.05 -34.14
C GLU A 533 16.57 -24.95 -32.88
N GLY A 534 15.46 -25.69 -32.84
CA GLY A 534 14.49 -25.66 -31.74
C GLY A 534 13.03 -25.66 -32.26
N ALA A 535 12.01 -25.44 -31.43
CA ALA A 535 12.04 -25.16 -29.99
C ALA A 535 12.28 -26.42 -29.13
N PHE A 536 13.27 -26.38 -28.25
CA PHE A 536 13.60 -27.43 -27.28
C PHE A 536 13.04 -27.09 -25.91
N SER A 537 12.74 -28.11 -25.09
CA SER A 537 12.26 -27.93 -23.71
C SER A 537 13.42 -27.62 -22.75
N ILE A 538 13.28 -26.53 -21.97
CA ILE A 538 14.24 -26.18 -20.92
C ILE A 538 14.29 -27.29 -19.86
N THR A 539 13.12 -27.82 -19.45
CA THR A 539 13.04 -28.83 -18.38
C THR A 539 13.69 -30.15 -18.78
N ASP A 540 13.64 -30.52 -20.05
CA ASP A 540 14.27 -31.76 -20.54
C ASP A 540 15.79 -31.65 -20.55
N THR A 541 16.30 -30.46 -20.86
CA THR A 541 17.75 -30.20 -21.01
C THR A 541 18.40 -29.85 -19.67
N TRP A 542 17.71 -29.05 -18.86
CA TRP A 542 18.12 -28.61 -17.53
C TRP A 542 17.03 -28.90 -16.51
N PRO A 543 16.93 -30.16 -16.05
CA PRO A 543 15.96 -30.54 -15.03
C PRO A 543 16.10 -29.70 -13.76
N GLY A 544 14.99 -29.13 -13.30
CA GLY A 544 14.94 -28.30 -12.09
C GLY A 544 15.15 -26.80 -12.31
N LEU A 545 15.34 -26.35 -13.56
CA LEU A 545 15.19 -24.92 -13.89
C LEU A 545 13.70 -24.54 -13.99
N PRO A 546 13.34 -23.31 -13.57
CA PRO A 546 12.03 -22.74 -13.85
C PRO A 546 11.84 -22.51 -15.36
N ALA A 547 10.58 -22.38 -15.79
CA ALA A 547 10.25 -22.14 -17.18
C ALA A 547 10.80 -20.79 -17.69
N VAL A 548 10.82 -19.77 -16.83
CA VAL A 548 11.34 -18.44 -17.15
C VAL A 548 12.64 -18.21 -16.38
N ILE A 549 13.68 -17.77 -17.09
CA ILE A 549 14.98 -17.40 -16.53
C ILE A 549 15.35 -15.98 -16.96
N ASP A 550 16.10 -15.26 -16.13
CA ASP A 550 16.43 -13.85 -16.37
C ASP A 550 17.82 -13.66 -16.97
N ALA A 551 18.76 -14.54 -16.62
CA ALA A 551 20.11 -14.49 -17.14
C ALA A 551 20.79 -15.84 -16.99
N ALA A 552 21.79 -16.08 -17.84
CA ALA A 552 22.66 -17.24 -17.69
C ALA A 552 24.06 -16.93 -18.22
N PHE A 553 25.06 -17.66 -17.73
CA PHE A 553 26.41 -17.65 -18.30
C PHE A 553 27.11 -18.99 -18.09
N GLN A 554 28.01 -19.34 -19.01
CA GLN A 554 28.93 -20.45 -18.84
C GLN A 554 30.31 -19.95 -18.39
N ASP A 555 30.81 -20.45 -17.25
CA ASP A 555 32.17 -20.15 -16.82
C ASP A 555 33.20 -20.83 -17.72
N VAL A 556 34.14 -20.03 -18.24
CA VAL A 556 35.14 -20.49 -19.21
C VAL A 556 36.07 -21.56 -18.65
N LEU A 557 36.38 -21.50 -17.34
CA LEU A 557 37.34 -22.40 -16.69
C LEU A 557 36.71 -23.72 -16.26
N THR A 558 35.59 -23.66 -15.54
CA THR A 558 34.94 -24.84 -14.95
C THR A 558 33.90 -25.47 -15.86
N LYS A 559 33.52 -24.79 -16.96
CA LYS A 559 32.44 -25.18 -17.88
C LYS A 559 31.07 -25.33 -17.20
N ARG A 560 30.94 -24.83 -15.97
CA ARG A 560 29.67 -24.79 -15.24
C ARG A 560 28.79 -23.69 -15.81
N VAL A 561 27.50 -23.97 -15.91
CA VAL A 561 26.51 -23.01 -16.38
C VAL A 561 25.75 -22.49 -15.17
N PHE A 562 25.75 -21.17 -15.01
CA PHE A 562 24.96 -20.49 -14.00
C PHE A 562 23.69 -19.97 -14.65
N PHE A 563 22.56 -20.27 -14.04
CA PHE A 563 21.26 -19.74 -14.43
C PHE A 563 20.70 -18.90 -13.29
N PHE A 564 20.05 -17.80 -13.62
CA PHE A 564 19.42 -16.88 -12.67
C PHE A 564 17.94 -16.76 -13.03
N ALA A 565 17.08 -16.82 -12.02
CA ALA A 565 15.66 -16.53 -12.12
C ALA A 565 15.19 -15.91 -10.80
N GLY A 566 14.59 -14.73 -10.89
CA GLY A 566 14.37 -13.82 -9.77
C GLY A 566 15.65 -13.60 -8.96
N ARG A 567 15.55 -13.88 -7.66
CA ARG A 567 16.67 -13.82 -6.71
C ARG A 567 17.38 -15.16 -6.50
N GLN A 568 17.10 -16.15 -7.34
CA GLN A 568 17.66 -17.48 -7.23
C GLN A 568 18.63 -17.77 -8.36
N PHE A 569 19.60 -18.64 -8.09
CA PHE A 569 20.50 -19.17 -9.10
C PHE A 569 20.72 -20.67 -8.96
N TRP A 570 21.00 -21.31 -10.09
CA TRP A 570 21.37 -22.70 -10.23
C TRP A 570 22.73 -22.81 -10.90
N VAL A 571 23.50 -23.80 -10.49
CA VAL A 571 24.80 -24.11 -11.10
C VAL A 571 24.77 -25.52 -11.64
N PHE A 572 24.83 -25.64 -12.95
CA PHE A 572 24.89 -26.91 -13.65
C PHE A 572 26.33 -27.29 -13.95
N SER A 573 26.66 -28.56 -13.67
CA SER A 573 27.92 -29.19 -14.02
C SER A 573 27.59 -30.50 -14.76
N GLY A 574 27.44 -30.41 -16.08
CA GLY A 574 26.85 -31.50 -16.87
C GLY A 574 25.39 -31.73 -16.47
N LYS A 575 25.04 -32.98 -16.13
CA LYS A 575 23.68 -33.35 -15.66
C LYS A 575 23.41 -33.05 -14.18
N SER A 576 24.43 -32.65 -13.42
CA SER A 576 24.27 -32.35 -11.99
C SER A 576 23.92 -30.87 -11.78
N VAL A 577 22.97 -30.60 -10.88
CA VAL A 577 22.51 -29.24 -10.55
C VAL A 577 22.72 -28.94 -9.07
N LEU A 578 23.19 -27.73 -8.78
CA LEU A 578 23.24 -27.16 -7.44
C LEU A 578 22.35 -25.91 -7.41
N GLY A 579 21.23 -25.97 -6.70
CA GLY A 579 20.27 -24.87 -6.62
C GLY A 579 18.86 -25.38 -6.30
N PRO A 580 17.89 -24.47 -6.10
CA PRO A 580 18.06 -23.02 -6.10
C PRO A 580 18.88 -22.52 -4.90
N ARG A 581 19.70 -21.49 -5.12
CA ARG A 581 20.39 -20.74 -4.07
C ARG A 581 20.08 -19.26 -4.22
N GLY A 582 19.90 -18.54 -3.12
CA GLY A 582 19.73 -17.08 -3.16
C GLY A 582 21.01 -16.37 -3.64
N ILE A 583 20.85 -15.34 -4.47
CA ILE A 583 21.96 -14.51 -4.97
C ILE A 583 22.73 -13.79 -3.85
N GLU A 584 22.16 -13.72 -2.65
CA GLU A 584 22.81 -13.23 -1.42
C GLU A 584 24.03 -14.08 -1.06
N LYS A 585 24.05 -15.37 -1.42
CA LYS A 585 25.23 -16.22 -1.24
C LYS A 585 26.43 -15.75 -2.07
N LEU A 586 26.16 -15.05 -3.18
CA LEU A 586 27.17 -14.40 -4.00
C LEU A 586 27.60 -13.04 -3.42
N GLY A 587 26.98 -12.56 -2.34
CA GLY A 587 27.25 -11.25 -1.74
C GLY A 587 26.54 -10.10 -2.45
N ILE A 588 25.49 -10.39 -3.22
CA ILE A 588 24.61 -9.40 -3.86
C ILE A 588 23.42 -9.17 -2.93
N GLY A 589 23.22 -7.93 -2.47
CA GLY A 589 22.16 -7.63 -1.50
C GLY A 589 20.80 -7.43 -2.16
N LYS A 590 19.84 -6.82 -1.44
CA LYS A 590 18.48 -6.61 -1.96
C LYS A 590 18.40 -5.52 -3.03
N GLU A 591 19.48 -4.75 -3.22
CA GLU A 591 19.57 -3.71 -4.25
C GLU A 591 19.45 -4.24 -5.70
N ALA A 592 19.67 -5.55 -5.90
CA ALA A 592 19.51 -6.22 -7.19
C ALA A 592 18.25 -7.10 -7.18
N GLY A 593 17.15 -6.67 -7.79
CA GLY A 593 15.89 -7.44 -7.79
C GLY A 593 15.99 -8.78 -8.54
N ARG A 594 16.72 -8.79 -9.65
CA ARG A 594 17.09 -9.97 -10.46
C ARG A 594 18.36 -9.72 -11.24
N ILE A 595 19.05 -10.76 -11.68
CA ILE A 595 20.18 -10.59 -12.61
C ILE A 595 19.64 -10.56 -14.03
N SER A 596 19.72 -9.42 -14.72
CA SER A 596 19.25 -9.22 -16.10
C SER A 596 20.33 -9.51 -17.16
N GLY A 597 21.53 -9.86 -16.73
CA GLY A 597 22.55 -10.32 -17.67
C GLY A 597 23.90 -10.57 -17.04
N ALA A 598 24.78 -11.20 -17.82
CA ALA A 598 26.09 -11.62 -17.37
C ALA A 598 27.13 -11.47 -18.49
N LEU A 599 28.24 -10.80 -18.18
CA LEU A 599 29.37 -10.63 -19.10
C LEU A 599 30.64 -11.26 -18.54
N GLN A 600 31.19 -12.22 -19.26
CA GLN A 600 32.48 -12.80 -18.92
C GLN A 600 33.59 -11.76 -19.07
N ARG A 601 34.44 -11.60 -18.05
CA ARG A 601 35.58 -10.67 -18.06
C ARG A 601 36.88 -11.40 -17.71
N GLY A 602 37.58 -11.86 -18.74
CA GLY A 602 38.82 -12.62 -18.58
C GLY A 602 38.60 -13.98 -17.91
N ARG A 603 39.62 -14.50 -17.22
CA ARG A 603 39.57 -15.82 -16.57
C ARG A 603 39.06 -15.68 -15.13
N GLY A 604 37.88 -16.25 -14.85
CA GLY A 604 37.33 -16.40 -13.49
C GLY A 604 36.59 -15.19 -12.92
N LYS A 605 36.34 -14.13 -13.70
CA LYS A 605 35.50 -13.00 -13.29
C LYS A 605 34.32 -12.83 -14.25
N VAL A 606 33.15 -12.55 -13.70
CA VAL A 606 31.91 -12.29 -14.44
C VAL A 606 31.29 -11.02 -13.91
N LEU A 607 30.82 -10.16 -14.81
CA LEU A 607 30.02 -8.99 -14.45
C LEU A 607 28.55 -9.40 -14.50
N LEU A 608 27.84 -9.22 -13.39
CA LEU A 608 26.41 -9.47 -13.30
C LEU A 608 25.68 -8.14 -13.30
N PHE A 609 24.67 -7.99 -14.13
CA PHE A 609 23.91 -6.76 -14.28
C PHE A 609 22.54 -6.90 -13.61
N SER A 610 22.09 -5.85 -12.93
CA SER A 610 20.75 -5.73 -12.37
C SER A 610 20.34 -4.26 -12.39
N GLY A 611 19.38 -3.94 -13.25
CA GLY A 611 18.98 -2.55 -13.51
C GLY A 611 20.20 -1.69 -13.84
N GLU A 612 20.27 -0.52 -13.21
CA GLU A 612 21.33 0.49 -13.47
C GLU A 612 22.68 0.14 -12.85
N SER A 613 22.83 -1.04 -12.24
CA SER A 613 24.02 -1.44 -11.50
C SER A 613 24.59 -2.76 -11.99
N TYR A 614 25.90 -2.94 -11.77
CA TYR A 614 26.57 -4.21 -12.01
C TYR A 614 27.53 -4.58 -10.88
N TRP A 615 27.71 -5.89 -10.67
CA TRP A 615 28.62 -6.49 -9.72
C TRP A 615 29.69 -7.27 -10.45
N ARG A 616 30.89 -7.37 -9.85
CA ARG A 616 31.92 -8.28 -10.34
C ARG A 616 32.01 -9.51 -9.47
N LEU A 617 31.46 -10.61 -9.96
CA LEU A 617 31.54 -11.93 -9.35
C LEU A 617 32.92 -12.56 -9.60
N ASP A 618 33.54 -13.04 -8.52
CA ASP A 618 34.62 -14.03 -8.61
C ASP A 618 34.02 -15.43 -8.60
N VAL A 619 34.15 -16.14 -9.72
CA VAL A 619 33.51 -17.45 -9.91
C VAL A 619 34.18 -18.53 -9.06
N LYS A 620 35.48 -18.37 -8.73
CA LYS A 620 36.23 -19.35 -7.94
C LYS A 620 35.82 -19.30 -6.47
N VAL A 621 35.68 -18.10 -5.90
CA VAL A 621 35.22 -17.94 -4.51
C VAL A 621 33.71 -17.82 -4.38
N GLN A 622 32.98 -17.75 -5.51
CA GLN A 622 31.52 -17.57 -5.59
C GLN A 622 31.02 -16.38 -4.78
N ARG A 623 31.76 -15.26 -4.83
CA ARG A 623 31.40 -14.01 -4.18
C ARG A 623 31.77 -12.80 -5.02
N VAL A 624 31.00 -11.73 -4.88
CA VAL A 624 31.29 -10.45 -5.51
C VAL A 624 32.47 -9.77 -4.82
N ASP A 625 33.27 -9.09 -5.62
CA ASP A 625 34.41 -8.32 -5.13
C ASP A 625 33.94 -7.12 -4.30
N LYS A 626 34.75 -6.70 -3.33
CA LYS A 626 34.51 -5.47 -2.55
C LYS A 626 34.51 -4.24 -3.47
N GLY A 627 33.65 -3.27 -3.19
CA GLY A 627 33.52 -2.03 -3.97
C GLY A 627 32.55 -2.13 -5.16
N TYR A 628 31.62 -3.09 -5.09
CA TYR A 628 30.46 -3.25 -5.97
C TYR A 628 29.17 -3.23 -5.11
N PRO A 629 28.01 -2.83 -5.66
CA PRO A 629 27.75 -2.48 -7.06
C PRO A 629 28.47 -1.21 -7.55
N ARG A 630 28.56 -1.10 -8.88
CA ARG A 630 28.93 0.13 -9.59
C ARG A 630 27.83 0.46 -10.59
N ALA A 631 27.67 1.74 -10.91
CA ALA A 631 26.67 2.16 -11.88
C ALA A 631 27.09 1.71 -13.28
N THR A 632 26.15 1.19 -14.06
CA THR A 632 26.42 0.67 -15.40
C THR A 632 26.95 1.78 -16.33
N ASP A 633 26.45 3.01 -16.19
CA ASP A 633 26.88 4.18 -16.96
C ASP A 633 28.32 4.65 -16.63
N ASP A 634 28.88 4.30 -15.47
CA ASP A 634 30.28 4.63 -15.15
C ASP A 634 31.28 4.04 -16.16
N VAL A 635 30.95 2.90 -16.76
CA VAL A 635 31.85 2.11 -17.63
C VAL A 635 31.21 1.82 -18.98
N PHE A 636 29.93 1.49 -19.00
CA PHE A 636 29.18 1.08 -20.19
C PHE A 636 28.31 2.24 -20.69
N THR A 637 28.93 3.39 -20.98
CA THR A 637 28.21 4.56 -21.49
C THR A 637 27.55 4.28 -22.85
N GLY A 638 26.36 4.83 -23.06
CA GLY A 638 25.63 4.76 -24.34
C GLY A 638 24.76 3.52 -24.55
N VAL A 639 24.56 2.69 -23.52
CA VAL A 639 23.62 1.56 -23.53
C VAL A 639 22.45 1.80 -22.59
N PRO A 640 21.29 1.15 -22.81
CA PRO A 640 20.14 1.25 -21.91
C PRO A 640 20.48 0.75 -20.51
N LEU A 641 20.09 1.51 -19.49
CA LEU A 641 20.34 1.18 -18.08
C LEU A 641 19.33 0.16 -17.53
N ASP A 642 18.20 -0.02 -18.20
CA ASP A 642 17.16 -1.00 -17.92
C ASP A 642 17.23 -2.21 -18.88
N ALA A 643 18.43 -2.50 -19.43
CA ALA A 643 18.63 -3.62 -20.33
C ALA A 643 18.13 -4.94 -19.69
N HIS A 644 17.19 -5.60 -20.36
CA HIS A 644 16.58 -6.85 -19.89
C HIS A 644 17.47 -8.07 -20.16
N ASN A 645 18.39 -7.95 -21.11
CA ASN A 645 19.33 -8.99 -21.50
C ASN A 645 20.70 -8.40 -21.77
N VAL A 646 21.72 -8.88 -21.06
CA VAL A 646 23.12 -8.50 -21.30
C VAL A 646 23.98 -9.74 -21.48
N PHE A 647 24.61 -9.89 -22.65
CA PHE A 647 25.39 -11.07 -22.99
C PHE A 647 26.59 -10.78 -23.88
N LEU A 648 27.55 -11.70 -23.85
CA LEU A 648 28.73 -11.70 -24.72
C LEU A 648 28.43 -12.54 -25.95
N TYR A 649 28.69 -12.00 -27.14
CA TYR A 649 28.60 -12.75 -28.39
C TYR A 649 29.63 -12.20 -29.38
N GLN A 650 30.40 -13.10 -30.02
CA GLN A 650 31.47 -12.74 -30.97
C GLN A 650 32.43 -11.66 -30.43
N ASP A 651 32.91 -11.83 -29.18
CA ASP A 651 33.79 -10.90 -28.47
C ASP A 651 33.25 -9.46 -28.31
N LYS A 652 31.92 -9.28 -28.43
CA LYS A 652 31.25 -8.00 -28.25
C LYS A 652 30.14 -8.10 -27.21
N TYR A 653 29.95 -7.03 -26.44
CA TYR A 653 28.92 -6.95 -25.42
C TYR A 653 27.62 -6.49 -26.06
N HIS A 654 26.52 -7.17 -25.78
CA HIS A 654 25.20 -6.84 -26.31
C HIS A 654 24.28 -6.52 -25.14
N PHE A 655 23.64 -5.35 -25.20
CA PHE A 655 22.66 -4.88 -24.22
C PHE A 655 21.32 -4.78 -24.95
N CYS A 656 20.31 -5.52 -24.50
CA CYS A 656 19.01 -5.57 -25.17
C CYS A 656 17.92 -4.88 -24.36
N GLN A 657 17.06 -4.15 -25.06
CA GLN A 657 15.88 -3.50 -24.50
C GLN A 657 14.74 -3.62 -25.53
N GLY A 658 13.62 -4.23 -25.13
CA GLY A 658 12.58 -4.65 -26.06
C GLY A 658 13.15 -5.57 -27.16
N SER A 659 12.91 -5.22 -28.42
CA SER A 659 13.41 -5.97 -29.59
C SER A 659 14.76 -5.47 -30.14
N PHE A 660 15.35 -4.46 -29.50
CA PHE A 660 16.59 -3.80 -29.92
C PHE A 660 17.79 -4.29 -29.12
N TYR A 661 18.98 -4.21 -29.71
CA TYR A 661 20.25 -4.36 -29.00
C TYR A 661 21.21 -3.21 -29.32
N TRP A 662 22.04 -2.89 -28.33
CA TRP A 662 23.20 -2.02 -28.43
C TRP A 662 24.44 -2.91 -28.31
N ARG A 663 25.25 -2.93 -29.37
CA ARG A 663 26.50 -3.68 -29.41
C ARG A 663 27.66 -2.77 -29.09
N MET A 664 28.44 -3.21 -28.12
CA MET A 664 29.57 -2.50 -27.58
C MET A 664 30.85 -3.31 -27.78
N THR A 665 31.89 -2.62 -28.21
CA THR A 665 33.22 -3.20 -28.37
C THR A 665 33.89 -3.41 -27.00
N PRO A 666 34.95 -4.25 -26.91
CA PRO A 666 35.74 -4.40 -25.69
C PRO A 666 36.40 -3.10 -25.18
N ARG A 667 36.39 -2.02 -25.98
CA ARG A 667 36.86 -0.68 -25.60
C ARG A 667 35.74 0.20 -25.02
N TYR A 668 34.57 -0.38 -24.70
CA TYR A 668 33.39 0.30 -24.18
C TYR A 668 32.81 1.38 -25.11
N GLN A 669 32.88 1.14 -26.42
CA GLN A 669 32.26 2.00 -27.43
C GLN A 669 31.11 1.26 -28.10
N VAL A 670 29.92 1.85 -28.07
CA VAL A 670 28.76 1.36 -28.84
C VAL A 670 29.04 1.58 -30.32
N ASP A 671 29.13 0.49 -31.08
CA ASP A 671 29.46 0.51 -32.51
C ASP A 671 28.25 0.18 -33.40
N ARG A 672 27.16 -0.32 -32.83
CA ARG A 672 25.94 -0.67 -33.56
C ARG A 672 24.72 -0.68 -32.65
N VAL A 673 23.60 -0.21 -33.18
CA VAL A 673 22.26 -0.47 -32.65
C VAL A 673 21.51 -1.25 -33.73
N GLY A 674 20.78 -2.28 -33.33
CA GLY A 674 20.11 -3.16 -34.28
C GLY A 674 18.97 -3.95 -33.67
N TYR A 675 18.41 -4.86 -34.44
CA TYR A 675 17.30 -5.70 -34.01
C TYR A 675 17.77 -7.11 -33.70
N VAL A 676 17.37 -7.65 -32.55
CA VAL A 676 17.72 -9.03 -32.15
C VAL A 676 17.21 -10.01 -33.21
N LYS A 677 15.97 -9.83 -33.67
CA LYS A 677 15.32 -10.68 -34.70
C LYS A 677 16.06 -10.69 -36.05
N TYR A 678 16.51 -9.55 -36.55
CA TYR A 678 17.07 -9.48 -37.90
C TYR A 678 18.59 -9.64 -37.93
N ASP A 679 19.31 -9.08 -36.95
CA ASP A 679 20.76 -9.11 -36.97
C ASP A 679 21.35 -10.32 -36.25
N ILE A 680 20.69 -10.79 -35.18
CA ILE A 680 21.19 -11.88 -34.34
C ILE A 680 20.50 -13.20 -34.69
N LEU A 681 19.18 -13.20 -34.86
CA LEU A 681 18.42 -14.38 -35.31
C LEU A 681 18.43 -14.54 -36.85
N GLN A 682 18.68 -13.48 -37.63
CA GLN A 682 18.66 -13.51 -39.10
C GLN A 682 17.33 -14.01 -39.70
N CYS A 683 16.23 -13.63 -39.06
CA CYS A 683 14.90 -13.87 -39.60
C CYS A 683 14.69 -13.10 -40.92
N PRO A 684 13.96 -13.67 -41.90
CA PRO A 684 13.64 -12.99 -43.14
C PRO A 684 12.85 -11.70 -42.88
N GLN A 685 13.14 -10.64 -43.63
CA GLN A 685 12.32 -9.42 -43.65
C GLN A 685 11.07 -9.72 -44.47
N HIS A 686 9.90 -9.67 -43.82
CA HIS A 686 8.59 -9.72 -44.48
C HIS A 686 7.85 -8.40 -44.28
#